data_AF-A0A0B2P2R2-F1
#
_entry.id   AF-A0A0B2P2R2-F1
#
_cell.length_a   1.000
_cell.length_b   1.000
_cell.length_c   1.000
_cell.angle_alpha   90.00
_cell.angle_beta   90.00
_cell.angle_gamma   90.00
#
_symmetry.space_group_name_H-M   'P 1'
#
loop_
_entity.id
_entity.type
_entity.pdbx_description
1 polymer ?
#
loop_
_entity_poly.entity_id
_entity_poly.type
_entity_poly.pdbx_seq_one_letter_code
_entity_poly.pdbx_strand_id
1 'polypeptide(L)'
;MLRLSKCKLTGIFPQKVFNIGTLSLIDISSNNNLHGFFPDFPLRGSLQTLRVHRSNDILRYGLQNLVHIDLSNNSFTGRTPSILFTLPSLQNLWLSDNLFTQLEEFMNVTSSRLVTLYMSNNNLSGTIPSSLFALPLLQEIRLSHNHLSQLDEFINVSSSILDTLDLSSNNLSGPFPTSIFQISTLSVLRLSSNKFNGLVHLNKLKSLTELELSYNNLSVNANFTNVGPSSFPSISYLNMASCNLKTFPGFLRNLSTLMHLDLSNNQIQGIVPNWIWKLPDLYDLNISYNLLTKLEGPFQNLTSNLDYLDLHYNKLEGPIPVFPKDAMFLDLSSNNFSSLIPRDIGNYLSQTYFLSLSNNSLHGSIPESICNASSLQMLDLSINNITGTIPPCLMIMSETLQVLNLKNNNLSGSIPDTVPASCILWSLNLHGNLLDGPIPNSLAYCSMLEVLDVGSNQITGGFPCILKEISTLRILVLRNNKFKGSLRCSESNKTWEMLQIVDIAFNNFSGKLPGKYFATWKRNIRLLEKYEGGLMFIKKLFYESEDSRVYYADSLTLTLKGRQLKLAEIYTILTSIDASSNHFEGPIPKDLMDFEELRVLNLSNNTLSGEIPSLMGNLRNLESLDLSQNSLSGEIPMQLTNLVNLGFLNLSFNHLVGKIPTGAQFSTFENDSYEGNEGLYGLPLSKKADDEEPEPRLYGSPLSNNADGEEPEPEPRLAYTIDWNLNSVGFGLVFGHGIVFGPLLVWKQWSVWYWQLVHKVLCRIFAQMYLEYVTGGGHTYTTLRWGH
;
A
#
# COMPACT_ATOMS: atom_id res chain seq x y z
N MET A 1 37.11 10.59 36.59
CA MET A 1 36.10 10.17 35.59
C MET A 1 34.94 11.15 35.64
N LEU A 2 34.31 11.44 34.50
CA LEU A 2 33.14 12.29 34.39
C LEU A 2 32.02 11.54 33.65
N ARG A 3 30.90 11.27 34.33
CA ARG A 3 29.73 10.59 33.76
C ARG A 3 28.49 11.45 33.97
N LEU A 4 27.96 11.97 32.87
CA LEU A 4 26.80 12.85 32.81
C LEU A 4 25.79 12.36 31.76
N SER A 5 25.79 11.06 31.47
CA SER A 5 24.85 10.47 30.50
C SER A 5 23.41 10.57 31.01
N LYS A 6 22.44 10.85 30.11
CA LYS A 6 21.00 10.93 30.42
C LYS A 6 20.63 11.93 31.53
N CYS A 7 21.45 12.95 31.75
CA CYS A 7 21.22 13.97 32.79
C CYS A 7 20.31 15.13 32.35
N LYS A 8 19.74 15.07 31.14
CA LYS A 8 18.93 16.14 30.52
C LYS A 8 19.68 17.48 30.43
N LEU A 9 21.00 17.43 30.25
CA LEU A 9 21.83 18.63 30.07
C LEU A 9 21.43 19.35 28.78
N THR A 10 21.52 20.69 28.81
CA THR A 10 21.17 21.57 27.69
C THR A 10 22.29 22.59 27.45
N GLY A 11 22.37 23.15 26.24
CA GLY A 11 23.33 24.21 25.90
C GLY A 11 24.69 23.67 25.44
N ILE A 12 25.74 24.47 25.61
CA ILE A 12 27.10 24.14 25.15
C ILE A 12 27.89 23.45 26.25
N PHE A 13 28.46 22.26 25.98
CA PHE A 13 29.32 21.59 26.95
C PHE A 13 30.65 22.35 27.13
N PRO A 14 31.11 22.63 28.37
CA PRO A 14 32.31 23.43 28.60
C PRO A 14 33.59 22.78 28.05
N GLN A 15 34.21 23.40 27.05
CA GLN A 15 35.39 22.85 26.37
C GLN A 15 36.58 22.61 27.31
N LYS A 16 36.79 23.47 28.32
CA LYS A 16 37.89 23.35 29.29
C LYS A 16 37.92 22.00 30.02
N VAL A 17 36.79 21.29 30.08
CA VAL A 17 36.70 19.96 30.71
C VAL A 17 37.50 18.92 29.95
N PHE A 18 37.55 18.99 28.61
CA PHE A 18 38.33 18.06 27.78
C PHE A 18 39.85 18.23 27.98
N ASN A 19 40.30 19.38 28.49
CA ASN A 19 41.71 19.68 28.73
C ASN A 19 42.22 19.17 30.09
N ILE A 20 41.36 18.58 30.92
CA ILE A 20 41.73 18.05 32.23
C ILE A 20 42.52 16.75 32.03
N GLY A 21 43.85 16.85 32.05
CA GLY A 21 44.76 15.74 31.75
C GLY A 21 44.63 14.50 32.65
N THR A 22 44.00 14.61 33.82
CA THR A 22 43.77 13.50 34.75
C THR A 22 42.48 12.72 34.48
N LEU A 23 41.59 13.20 33.59
CA LEU A 23 40.36 12.49 33.28
C LEU A 23 40.64 11.25 32.43
N SER A 24 40.22 10.09 32.91
CA SER A 24 40.29 8.81 32.19
C SER A 24 39.02 8.47 31.40
N LEU A 25 37.88 9.07 31.75
CA LEU A 25 36.59 8.83 31.12
C LEU A 25 35.78 10.11 31.07
N ILE A 26 35.22 10.40 29.90
CA ILE A 26 34.20 11.43 29.67
C ILE A 26 33.02 10.77 28.98
N ASP A 27 31.87 10.75 29.64
CA ASP A 27 30.60 10.27 29.09
C ASP A 27 29.53 11.35 29.27
N ILE A 28 29.15 11.99 28.16
CA ILE A 28 28.11 13.02 28.09
C ILE A 28 26.97 12.61 27.15
N SER A 29 26.89 11.31 26.82
CA SER A 29 25.93 10.72 25.89
C SER A 29 24.47 10.92 26.31
N SER A 30 23.54 10.75 25.37
CA SER A 30 22.09 10.77 25.65
C SER A 30 21.57 12.07 26.33
N ASN A 31 22.19 13.21 26.06
CA ASN A 31 21.68 14.53 26.44
C ASN A 31 21.18 15.27 25.19
N ASN A 32 19.88 15.15 24.91
CA ASN A 32 19.30 15.54 23.63
C ASN A 32 19.49 17.01 23.22
N ASN A 33 19.67 17.92 24.19
CA ASN A 33 19.79 19.36 23.94
C ASN A 33 21.19 19.90 24.21
N LEU A 34 22.16 19.02 24.49
CA LEU A 34 23.56 19.36 24.68
C LEU A 34 24.26 19.37 23.31
N HIS A 35 25.04 20.42 23.03
CA HIS A 35 25.76 20.60 21.77
C HIS A 35 27.16 21.18 22.04
N GLY A 36 28.03 21.18 21.03
CA GLY A 36 29.38 21.72 21.16
C GLY A 36 30.36 21.16 20.14
N PHE A 37 31.63 21.53 20.31
CA PHE A 37 32.76 21.14 19.46
C PHE A 37 33.91 20.65 20.33
N PHE A 38 34.68 19.68 19.83
CA PHE A 38 35.85 19.16 20.53
C PHE A 38 37.02 20.16 20.46
N PRO A 39 37.65 20.51 21.59
CA PRO A 39 38.92 21.22 21.56
C PRO A 39 40.07 20.25 21.25
N ASP A 40 41.28 20.79 21.09
CA ASP A 40 42.50 19.97 21.05
C ASP A 40 42.70 19.26 22.40
N PHE A 41 42.96 17.96 22.35
CA PHE A 41 43.17 17.15 23.56
C PHE A 41 44.61 17.26 24.07
N PRO A 42 44.84 17.10 25.39
CA PRO A 42 46.18 17.15 25.95
C PRO A 42 47.07 16.03 25.38
N LEU A 43 48.23 16.38 24.82
CA LEU A 43 49.23 15.44 24.27
C LEU A 43 49.67 14.34 25.25
N ARG A 44 49.59 14.59 26.56
CA ARG A 44 49.88 13.63 27.64
C ARG A 44 48.67 13.44 28.57
N GLY A 45 47.48 13.27 27.99
CA GLY A 45 46.25 13.03 28.75
C GLY A 45 46.04 11.56 29.12
N SER A 46 45.32 11.31 30.22
CA SER A 46 44.96 9.97 30.70
C SER A 46 43.65 9.42 30.11
N LEU A 47 43.05 10.10 29.13
CA LEU A 47 41.72 9.77 28.61
C LEU A 47 41.75 8.42 27.86
N GLN A 48 40.91 7.50 28.32
CA GLN A 48 40.75 6.15 27.77
C GLN A 48 39.37 5.94 27.15
N THR A 49 38.34 6.61 27.68
CA THR A 49 36.97 6.49 27.20
C THR A 49 36.36 7.84 26.89
N LEU A 50 35.84 7.99 25.68
CA LEU A 50 35.09 9.15 25.24
C LEU A 50 33.73 8.70 24.68
N ARG A 51 32.63 9.19 25.26
CA ARG A 51 31.27 8.97 24.76
C ARG A 51 30.51 10.28 24.61
N VAL A 52 30.10 10.60 23.39
CA VAL A 52 29.42 11.86 23.05
C VAL A 52 28.37 11.62 21.97
N HIS A 53 27.15 12.12 22.20
CA HIS A 53 26.08 12.15 21.20
C HIS A 53 25.74 13.62 20.87
N ARG A 54 25.26 13.91 19.65
CA ARG A 54 24.84 15.24 19.15
C ARG A 54 25.89 16.38 19.17
N SER A 55 27.11 16.08 18.76
CA SER A 55 28.24 16.99 18.49
C SER A 55 28.45 17.17 16.99
N ASN A 56 29.10 18.28 16.61
CA ASN A 56 29.30 18.69 15.22
C ASN A 56 30.78 18.75 14.78
N ASP A 57 31.75 18.44 15.65
CA ASP A 57 33.19 18.47 15.32
C ASP A 57 33.90 17.12 15.26
N ILE A 58 34.86 17.00 14.34
CA ILE A 58 35.69 15.81 14.18
C ILE A 58 36.81 15.81 15.24
N LEU A 59 37.12 14.64 15.82
CA LEU A 59 38.26 14.47 16.73
C LEU A 59 39.58 14.88 16.03
N ARG A 60 40.33 15.80 16.66
CA ARG A 60 41.70 16.18 16.25
C ARG A 60 42.74 15.65 17.25
N TYR A 61 44.01 15.73 16.86
CA TYR A 61 45.22 15.17 17.48
C TYR A 61 45.26 15.16 19.02
N GLY A 62 46.01 14.21 19.62
CA GLY A 62 46.32 14.19 21.07
C GLY A 62 45.76 13.00 21.86
N LEU A 63 45.22 11.97 21.20
CA LEU A 63 44.42 10.91 21.82
C LEU A 63 45.08 9.52 21.81
N GLN A 64 46.37 9.43 22.15
CA GLN A 64 47.14 8.17 22.04
C GLN A 64 46.69 7.04 23.00
N ASN A 65 45.99 7.38 24.08
CA ASN A 65 45.60 6.46 25.14
C ASN A 65 44.13 5.99 25.07
N LEU A 66 43.38 6.39 24.04
CA LEU A 66 41.97 6.00 23.91
C LEU A 66 41.83 4.49 23.65
N VAL A 67 40.91 3.88 24.38
CA VAL A 67 40.52 2.47 24.30
C VAL A 67 39.11 2.33 23.75
N HIS A 68 38.20 3.23 24.12
CA HIS A 68 36.80 3.19 23.68
C HIS A 68 36.34 4.58 23.25
N ILE A 69 35.84 4.67 22.01
CA ILE A 69 35.25 5.86 21.42
C ILE A 69 33.83 5.52 20.99
N ASP A 70 32.86 6.24 21.56
CA ASP A 70 31.47 6.23 21.11
C ASP A 70 31.07 7.64 20.68
N LEU A 71 30.92 7.79 19.37
CA LEU A 71 30.48 8.99 18.68
C LEU A 71 29.20 8.70 17.89
N SER A 72 28.38 7.75 18.36
CA SER A 72 27.13 7.40 17.69
C SER A 72 26.05 8.47 17.90
N ASN A 73 25.08 8.57 16.99
CA ASN A 73 23.96 9.53 17.06
C ASN A 73 24.43 11.00 17.13
N ASN A 74 25.33 11.38 16.23
CA ASN A 74 25.81 12.76 16.06
C ASN A 74 25.46 13.26 14.65
N SER A 75 26.03 14.41 14.25
CA SER A 75 25.87 14.96 12.90
C SER A 75 27.22 15.10 12.19
N PHE A 76 28.15 14.16 12.46
CA PHE A 76 29.46 14.18 11.82
C PHE A 76 29.34 13.90 10.32
N THR A 77 30.00 14.73 9.52
CA THR A 77 30.00 14.67 8.06
C THR A 77 31.41 14.46 7.52
N GLY A 78 31.54 14.23 6.21
CA GLY A 78 32.83 14.09 5.55
C GLY A 78 33.39 12.68 5.63
N ARG A 79 34.72 12.55 5.55
CA ARG A 79 35.41 11.25 5.60
C ARG A 79 35.67 10.83 7.03
N THR A 80 35.65 9.53 7.29
CA THR A 80 36.06 9.01 8.60
C THR A 80 37.57 9.23 8.79
N PRO A 81 38.03 9.82 9.90
CA PRO A 81 39.46 10.08 10.08
C PRO A 81 40.27 8.79 10.18
N SER A 82 41.16 8.54 9.22
CA SER A 82 42.04 7.36 9.19
C SER A 82 42.90 7.22 10.45
N ILE A 83 43.23 8.33 11.11
CA ILE A 83 44.01 8.34 12.36
C ILE A 83 43.37 7.46 13.45
N LEU A 84 42.04 7.38 13.52
CA LEU A 84 41.33 6.59 14.53
C LEU A 84 41.67 5.11 14.45
N PHE A 85 41.84 4.58 13.23
CA PHE A 85 42.16 3.18 12.98
C PHE A 85 43.62 2.83 13.27
N THR A 86 44.48 3.83 13.47
CA THR A 86 45.91 3.67 13.79
C THR A 86 46.23 3.91 15.26
N LEU A 87 45.24 4.24 16.08
CA LEU A 87 45.45 4.48 17.52
C LEU A 87 45.90 3.19 18.23
N PRO A 88 47.04 3.21 18.94
CA PRO A 88 47.71 1.99 19.40
C PRO A 88 46.95 1.24 20.50
N SER A 89 46.06 1.93 21.23
CA SER A 89 45.29 1.38 22.35
C SER A 89 43.82 1.17 22.03
N LEU A 90 43.34 1.61 20.87
CA LEU A 90 41.91 1.65 20.55
C LEU A 90 41.38 0.23 20.32
N GLN A 91 40.32 -0.12 21.05
CA GLN A 91 39.65 -1.42 20.96
C GLN A 91 38.23 -1.28 20.40
N ASN A 92 37.52 -0.20 20.73
CA ASN A 92 36.12 -0.05 20.36
C ASN A 92 35.90 1.31 19.70
N LEU A 93 35.40 1.28 18.47
CA LEU A 93 35.11 2.47 17.67
C LEU A 93 33.66 2.42 17.18
N TRP A 94 32.79 3.22 17.79
CA TRP A 94 31.38 3.29 17.43
C TRP A 94 31.06 4.67 16.86
N LEU A 95 30.64 4.70 15.60
CA LEU A 95 30.38 5.88 14.79
C LEU A 95 29.01 5.79 14.08
N SER A 96 28.12 4.89 14.53
CA SER A 96 26.81 4.66 13.92
C SER A 96 25.90 5.90 14.00
N ASP A 97 24.89 5.99 13.14
CA ASP A 97 23.91 7.08 13.15
C ASP A 97 24.57 8.47 13.00
N ASN A 98 25.32 8.63 11.91
CA ASN A 98 26.03 9.86 11.52
C ASN A 98 25.86 10.12 10.01
N LEU A 99 26.61 11.08 9.46
CA LEU A 99 26.57 11.45 8.04
C LEU A 99 27.96 11.26 7.37
N PHE A 100 28.77 10.30 7.84
CA PHE A 100 30.05 9.99 7.22
C PHE A 100 29.86 9.44 5.81
N THR A 101 30.76 9.80 4.90
CA THR A 101 30.58 9.58 3.44
C THR A 101 31.54 8.56 2.84
N GLN A 102 32.68 8.29 3.50
CA GLN A 102 33.72 7.37 2.99
C GLN A 102 34.51 6.73 4.14
N LEU A 103 34.90 5.47 3.92
CA LEU A 103 35.85 4.72 4.74
C LEU A 103 37.24 4.79 4.06
N GLU A 104 38.26 5.33 4.72
CA GLU A 104 39.60 5.43 4.14
C GLU A 104 40.33 4.07 4.17
N GLU A 105 41.26 3.85 3.24
CA GLU A 105 42.20 2.73 3.33
C GLU A 105 43.16 2.95 4.51
N PHE A 106 43.47 1.86 5.23
CA PHE A 106 44.40 1.89 6.34
C PHE A 106 45.69 1.14 5.98
N MET A 107 46.83 1.80 6.13
CA MET A 107 48.17 1.22 5.91
C MET A 107 48.79 0.81 7.25
N ASN A 108 49.49 -0.32 7.31
CA ASN A 108 50.24 -0.83 8.48
C ASN A 108 49.38 -1.07 9.75
N VAL A 109 48.30 -1.86 9.63
CA VAL A 109 47.35 -2.12 10.73
C VAL A 109 47.61 -3.42 11.51
N THR A 110 48.74 -4.10 11.30
CA THR A 110 49.09 -5.34 12.02
C THR A 110 49.26 -5.14 13.53
N SER A 111 49.53 -3.90 13.98
CA SER A 111 49.61 -3.53 15.39
C SER A 111 48.29 -3.01 15.96
N SER A 112 47.20 -2.99 15.17
CA SER A 112 45.90 -2.50 15.63
C SER A 112 45.36 -3.38 16.75
N ARG A 113 44.73 -2.74 17.74
CA ARG A 113 44.04 -3.41 18.85
C ARG A 113 42.53 -3.40 18.73
N LEU A 114 42.01 -2.99 17.57
CA LEU A 114 40.58 -2.83 17.35
C LEU A 114 39.87 -4.19 17.45
N VAL A 115 38.81 -4.22 18.24
CA VAL A 115 37.95 -5.37 18.53
C VAL A 115 36.57 -5.17 17.92
N THR A 116 35.99 -3.97 18.05
CA THR A 116 34.66 -3.66 17.50
C THR A 116 34.69 -2.39 16.65
N LEU A 117 34.05 -2.46 15.48
CA LEU A 117 33.83 -1.33 14.58
C LEU A 117 32.36 -1.25 14.19
N TYR A 118 31.66 -0.22 14.67
CA TYR A 118 30.26 0.05 14.30
C TYR A 118 30.17 1.36 13.54
N MET A 119 29.65 1.32 12.32
CA MET A 119 29.41 2.48 11.47
C MET A 119 28.09 2.36 10.69
N SER A 120 27.11 1.65 11.26
CA SER A 120 25.79 1.50 10.65
C SER A 120 25.06 2.84 10.55
N ASN A 121 24.07 2.96 9.66
CA ASN A 121 23.27 4.19 9.46
C ASN A 121 24.15 5.42 9.20
N ASN A 122 24.94 5.36 8.14
CA ASN A 122 25.75 6.48 7.65
C ASN A 122 25.52 6.65 6.14
N ASN A 123 26.29 7.54 5.49
CA ASN A 123 26.26 7.77 4.05
C ASN A 123 27.51 7.17 3.37
N LEU A 124 28.12 6.11 3.95
CA LEU A 124 29.39 5.56 3.47
C LEU A 124 29.23 5.00 2.06
N SER A 125 30.13 5.37 1.16
CA SER A 125 30.14 4.96 -0.24
C SER A 125 31.51 4.44 -0.67
N GLY A 126 31.57 3.74 -1.80
CA GLY A 126 32.80 3.18 -2.35
C GLY A 126 33.00 1.71 -1.99
N THR A 127 34.26 1.30 -1.84
CA THR A 127 34.69 -0.10 -1.62
C THR A 127 35.07 -0.31 -0.16
N ILE A 128 34.74 -1.48 0.39
CA ILE A 128 35.20 -1.87 1.73
C ILE A 128 36.68 -2.31 1.63
N PRO A 129 37.63 -1.67 2.34
CA PRO A 129 39.04 -2.06 2.29
C PRO A 129 39.26 -3.49 2.78
N SER A 130 39.90 -4.34 1.96
CA SER A 130 40.16 -5.74 2.31
C SER A 130 41.07 -5.91 3.53
N SER A 131 41.90 -4.90 3.84
CA SER A 131 42.76 -4.87 5.03
C SER A 131 41.99 -4.83 6.35
N LEU A 132 40.73 -4.39 6.34
CA LEU A 132 39.86 -4.39 7.53
C LEU A 132 39.65 -5.81 8.06
N PHE A 133 39.53 -6.80 7.17
CA PHE A 133 39.28 -8.19 7.55
C PHE A 133 40.55 -8.91 8.05
N ALA A 134 41.72 -8.32 7.85
CA ALA A 134 43.01 -8.83 8.30
C ALA A 134 43.43 -8.32 9.69
N LEU A 135 42.59 -7.51 10.37
CA LEU A 135 42.88 -7.00 11.71
C LEU A 135 42.90 -8.16 12.73
N PRO A 136 43.98 -8.31 13.53
CA PRO A 136 44.23 -9.53 14.30
C PRO A 136 43.30 -9.74 15.49
N LEU A 137 42.71 -8.67 16.04
CA LEU A 137 41.84 -8.72 17.21
C LEU A 137 40.38 -8.36 16.91
N LEU A 138 40.04 -8.09 15.65
CA LEU A 138 38.72 -7.61 15.27
C LEU A 138 37.70 -8.75 15.30
N GLN A 139 36.65 -8.57 16.11
CA GLN A 139 35.59 -9.55 16.36
C GLN A 139 34.27 -9.13 15.72
N GLU A 140 33.95 -7.84 15.71
CA GLU A 140 32.68 -7.36 15.15
C GLU A 140 32.87 -6.21 14.17
N ILE A 141 32.26 -6.35 12.99
CA ILE A 141 32.11 -5.30 11.98
C ILE A 141 30.62 -5.10 11.72
N ARG A 142 30.11 -3.88 11.92
CA ARG A 142 28.76 -3.48 11.53
C ARG A 142 28.80 -2.24 10.64
N LEU A 143 28.47 -2.42 9.37
CA LEU A 143 28.45 -1.39 8.32
C LEU A 143 27.07 -1.28 7.64
N SER A 144 26.02 -1.79 8.30
CA SER A 144 24.69 -1.86 7.72
C SER A 144 24.07 -0.50 7.46
N HIS A 145 23.11 -0.43 6.52
CA HIS A 145 22.39 0.81 6.17
C HIS A 145 23.36 1.93 5.73
N ASN A 146 24.06 1.68 4.62
CA ASN A 146 25.01 2.58 3.97
C ASN A 146 24.86 2.50 2.43
N HIS A 147 25.80 3.08 1.68
CA HIS A 147 25.84 3.06 0.21
C HIS A 147 27.10 2.40 -0.36
N LEU A 148 27.68 1.45 0.37
CA LEU A 148 28.88 0.71 -0.06
C LEU A 148 28.55 -0.14 -1.29
N SER A 149 29.45 -0.21 -2.26
CA SER A 149 29.16 -0.71 -3.62
C SER A 149 29.98 -1.94 -4.04
N GLN A 150 31.13 -2.17 -3.40
CA GLN A 150 32.06 -3.24 -3.73
C GLN A 150 32.62 -3.90 -2.47
N LEU A 151 32.77 -5.22 -2.56
CA LEU A 151 33.42 -6.06 -1.56
C LEU A 151 34.36 -7.03 -2.28
N ASP A 152 35.66 -6.84 -2.10
CA ASP A 152 36.68 -7.72 -2.66
C ASP A 152 36.85 -8.98 -1.80
N GLU A 153 37.45 -10.03 -2.39
CA GLU A 153 37.87 -11.22 -1.65
C GLU A 153 38.86 -10.86 -0.54
N PHE A 154 38.70 -11.48 0.62
CA PHE A 154 39.50 -11.14 1.79
C PHE A 154 40.87 -11.81 1.72
N ILE A 155 41.91 -11.07 2.07
CA ILE A 155 43.29 -11.54 2.02
C ILE A 155 43.75 -11.90 3.44
N ASN A 156 44.40 -13.06 3.61
CA ASN A 156 45.00 -13.54 4.87
C ASN A 156 44.02 -13.69 6.05
N VAL A 157 42.78 -14.14 5.81
CA VAL A 157 41.73 -14.24 6.84
C VAL A 157 41.66 -15.57 7.60
N SER A 158 42.52 -16.55 7.28
CA SER A 158 42.51 -17.86 7.96
C SER A 158 42.83 -17.79 9.46
N SER A 159 43.49 -16.73 9.91
CA SER A 159 43.76 -16.45 11.34
C SER A 159 42.82 -15.40 11.93
N SER A 160 41.80 -14.96 11.18
CA SER A 160 40.82 -13.99 11.65
C SER A 160 40.00 -14.59 12.80
N ILE A 161 39.70 -13.76 13.80
CA ILE A 161 38.84 -14.11 14.94
C ILE A 161 37.46 -13.43 14.82
N LEU A 162 37.13 -12.96 13.62
CA LEU A 162 35.87 -12.26 13.34
C LEU A 162 34.69 -13.19 13.65
N ASP A 163 33.79 -12.69 14.49
CA ASP A 163 32.59 -13.38 14.96
C ASP A 163 31.34 -12.84 14.27
N THR A 164 31.23 -11.51 14.16
CA THR A 164 30.07 -10.84 13.58
C THR A 164 30.47 -9.98 12.39
N LEU A 165 29.82 -10.22 11.25
CA LEU A 165 29.91 -9.41 10.05
C LEU A 165 28.51 -9.00 9.58
N ASP A 166 28.18 -7.72 9.75
CA ASP A 166 26.94 -7.12 9.26
C ASP A 166 27.23 -6.07 8.19
N LEU A 167 26.88 -6.42 6.94
CA LEU A 167 26.97 -5.57 5.75
C LEU A 167 25.59 -5.36 5.11
N SER A 168 24.51 -5.63 5.85
CA SER A 168 23.14 -5.56 5.34
C SER A 168 22.76 -4.15 4.86
N SER A 169 21.75 -4.05 3.99
CA SER A 169 21.20 -2.76 3.52
C SER A 169 22.27 -1.84 2.93
N ASN A 170 22.95 -2.32 1.87
CA ASN A 170 23.97 -1.59 1.12
C ASN A 170 23.77 -1.78 -0.40
N ASN A 171 24.69 -1.27 -1.22
CA ASN A 171 24.69 -1.45 -2.67
C ASN A 171 25.76 -2.47 -3.15
N LEU A 172 26.22 -3.37 -2.27
CA LEU A 172 27.35 -4.27 -2.57
C LEU A 172 26.98 -5.21 -3.71
N SER A 173 27.83 -5.24 -4.73
CA SER A 173 27.61 -6.02 -5.95
C SER A 173 28.81 -6.91 -6.27
N GLY A 174 28.60 -7.92 -7.11
CA GLY A 174 29.60 -8.92 -7.45
C GLY A 174 29.27 -10.30 -6.87
N PRO A 175 30.16 -11.29 -7.04
CA PRO A 175 29.93 -12.63 -6.51
C PRO A 175 29.97 -12.65 -4.98
N PHE A 176 29.32 -13.65 -4.37
CA PHE A 176 29.48 -13.93 -2.95
C PHE A 176 30.98 -14.16 -2.60
N PRO A 177 31.55 -13.46 -1.60
CA PRO A 177 32.97 -13.56 -1.26
C PRO A 177 33.28 -14.92 -0.62
N THR A 178 34.05 -15.74 -1.32
CA THR A 178 34.34 -17.12 -0.90
C THR A 178 35.36 -17.20 0.23
N SER A 179 36.16 -16.15 0.44
CA SER A 179 37.05 -15.99 1.59
C SER A 179 36.35 -16.09 2.94
N ILE A 180 35.05 -15.74 3.03
CA ILE A 180 34.24 -15.90 4.25
C ILE A 180 34.32 -17.32 4.80
N PHE A 181 34.40 -18.34 3.92
CA PHE A 181 34.47 -19.73 4.34
C PHE A 181 35.74 -20.10 5.11
N GLN A 182 36.77 -19.24 5.09
CA GLN A 182 38.02 -19.44 5.82
C GLN A 182 37.96 -18.92 7.26
N ILE A 183 36.94 -18.11 7.60
CA ILE A 183 36.76 -17.53 8.94
C ILE A 183 35.97 -18.52 9.80
N SER A 184 36.68 -19.39 10.52
CA SER A 184 36.04 -20.46 11.31
C SER A 184 35.30 -19.98 12.55
N THR A 185 35.56 -18.76 13.01
CA THR A 185 34.93 -18.16 14.21
C THR A 185 33.62 -17.45 13.89
N LEU A 186 33.30 -17.23 12.61
CA LEU A 186 32.15 -16.43 12.22
C LEU A 186 30.84 -17.10 12.69
N SER A 187 30.11 -16.37 13.52
CA SER A 187 28.86 -16.78 14.16
C SER A 187 27.65 -16.04 13.56
N VAL A 188 27.81 -14.75 13.25
CA VAL A 188 26.76 -13.91 12.67
C VAL A 188 27.21 -13.38 11.31
N LEU A 189 26.44 -13.69 10.27
CA LEU A 189 26.66 -13.17 8.92
C LEU A 189 25.37 -12.55 8.36
N ARG A 190 25.36 -11.22 8.24
CA ARG A 190 24.26 -10.46 7.66
C ARG A 190 24.69 -9.77 6.38
N LEU A 191 24.15 -10.22 5.25
CA LEU A 191 24.40 -9.69 3.91
C LEU A 191 23.10 -9.26 3.20
N SER A 192 21.97 -9.26 3.91
CA SER A 192 20.64 -8.96 3.39
C SER A 192 20.57 -7.61 2.67
N SER A 193 19.66 -7.46 1.71
CA SER A 193 19.39 -6.20 1.01
C SER A 193 20.63 -5.60 0.34
N ASN A 194 21.24 -6.38 -0.57
CA ASN A 194 22.41 -6.01 -1.38
C ASN A 194 22.20 -6.48 -2.84
N LYS A 195 23.27 -6.48 -3.65
CA LYS A 195 23.26 -6.90 -5.07
C LYS A 195 24.23 -8.04 -5.35
N PHE A 196 24.54 -8.86 -4.33
CA PHE A 196 25.41 -10.02 -4.51
C PHE A 196 24.79 -11.02 -5.49
N ASN A 197 25.63 -11.73 -6.23
CA ASN A 197 25.23 -12.75 -7.18
C ASN A 197 26.07 -14.04 -7.04
N GLY A 198 25.72 -15.05 -7.83
CA GLY A 198 26.41 -16.33 -7.83
C GLY A 198 25.81 -17.35 -6.86
N LEU A 199 26.51 -18.48 -6.73
CA LEU A 199 26.04 -19.65 -6.00
C LEU A 199 26.63 -19.68 -4.58
N VAL A 200 25.79 -19.79 -3.56
CA VAL A 200 26.22 -19.95 -2.17
C VAL A 200 26.18 -21.42 -1.76
N HIS A 201 27.31 -21.91 -1.23
CA HIS A 201 27.48 -23.26 -0.71
C HIS A 201 27.42 -23.25 0.83
N LEU A 202 26.21 -23.32 1.38
CA LEU A 202 25.97 -23.21 2.82
C LEU A 202 26.72 -24.25 3.66
N ASN A 203 26.97 -25.44 3.11
CA ASN A 203 27.70 -26.51 3.78
C ASN A 203 29.18 -26.18 4.10
N LYS A 204 29.72 -25.05 3.60
CA LYS A 204 31.05 -24.56 3.95
C LYS A 204 31.06 -23.65 5.19
N LEU A 205 29.90 -23.21 5.67
CA LEU A 205 29.75 -22.37 6.85
C LEU A 205 29.59 -23.27 8.07
N LYS A 206 30.54 -23.23 9.01
CA LYS A 206 30.67 -24.26 10.07
C LYS A 206 30.19 -23.86 11.46
N SER A 207 30.08 -22.55 11.74
CA SER A 207 29.93 -22.05 13.11
C SER A 207 28.79 -21.03 13.29
N LEU A 208 27.94 -20.84 12.27
CA LEU A 208 26.93 -19.77 12.28
C LEU A 208 25.75 -20.06 13.22
N THR A 209 25.40 -19.08 14.05
CA THR A 209 24.10 -19.02 14.75
C THR A 209 23.09 -18.20 13.95
N GLU A 210 23.56 -17.24 13.14
CA GLU A 210 22.70 -16.35 12.37
C GLU A 210 23.21 -16.16 10.94
N LEU A 211 22.29 -16.29 9.99
CA LEU A 211 22.57 -16.12 8.56
C LEU A 211 21.43 -15.37 7.86
N GLU A 212 21.75 -14.20 7.31
CA GLU A 212 20.84 -13.44 6.46
C GLU A 212 21.45 -13.21 5.08
N LEU A 213 20.78 -13.74 4.05
CA LEU A 213 21.18 -13.62 2.65
C LEU A 213 20.13 -12.91 1.78
N SER A 214 19.03 -12.49 2.40
CA SER A 214 17.81 -12.11 1.71
C SER A 214 17.95 -10.89 0.81
N TYR A 215 17.06 -10.79 -0.18
CA TYR A 215 17.01 -9.64 -1.10
C TYR A 215 18.38 -9.33 -1.73
N ASN A 216 19.01 -10.39 -2.23
CA ASN A 216 20.17 -10.35 -3.11
C ASN A 216 19.82 -11.00 -4.45
N ASN A 217 20.77 -11.02 -5.39
CA ASN A 217 20.66 -11.78 -6.63
C ASN A 217 21.36 -13.16 -6.53
N LEU A 218 21.37 -13.73 -5.33
CA LEU A 218 22.02 -14.99 -4.99
C LEU A 218 21.16 -16.19 -5.38
N SER A 219 21.83 -17.29 -5.71
CA SER A 219 21.19 -18.61 -5.75
C SER A 219 21.79 -19.47 -4.65
N VAL A 220 20.95 -20.10 -3.84
CA VAL A 220 21.40 -20.97 -2.75
C VAL A 220 21.24 -22.43 -3.18
N ASN A 221 22.35 -23.20 -3.16
CA ASN A 221 22.23 -24.64 -3.35
C ASN A 221 21.73 -25.27 -2.05
N ALA A 222 20.46 -25.68 -2.04
CA ALA A 222 19.76 -26.21 -0.88
C ALA A 222 19.62 -27.74 -0.86
N ASN A 223 20.03 -28.43 -1.94
CA ASN A 223 19.74 -29.85 -2.18
C ASN A 223 20.79 -30.78 -1.55
N PHE A 224 20.98 -30.64 -0.23
CA PHE A 224 21.88 -31.51 0.55
C PHE A 224 21.09 -32.69 1.14
N THR A 225 20.74 -33.68 0.32
CA THR A 225 19.95 -34.84 0.78
C THR A 225 20.75 -35.80 1.66
N ASN A 226 22.10 -35.74 1.63
CA ASN A 226 22.99 -36.72 2.25
C ASN A 226 24.01 -36.12 3.25
N VAL A 227 23.78 -34.90 3.75
CA VAL A 227 24.69 -34.27 4.71
C VAL A 227 24.25 -34.65 6.13
N GLY A 228 25.13 -35.29 6.90
CA GLY A 228 24.84 -35.76 8.25
C GLY A 228 24.52 -34.61 9.22
N PRO A 229 23.80 -34.87 10.34
CA PRO A 229 23.40 -33.84 11.31
C PRO A 229 24.57 -33.04 11.88
N SER A 230 25.78 -33.63 11.96
CA SER A 230 26.99 -33.03 12.49
C SER A 230 27.72 -32.06 11.55
N SER A 231 27.21 -31.85 10.33
CA SER A 231 27.88 -31.04 9.29
C SER A 231 27.33 -29.63 9.15
N PHE A 232 26.24 -29.30 9.84
CA PHE A 232 25.58 -27.99 9.76
C PHE A 232 25.60 -27.32 11.14
N PRO A 233 25.83 -26.00 11.21
CA PRO A 233 25.88 -25.28 12.47
C PRO A 233 24.50 -25.16 13.12
N SER A 234 24.49 -24.89 14.43
CA SER A 234 23.27 -24.66 15.23
C SER A 234 22.67 -23.28 14.95
N ILE A 235 22.16 -23.09 13.74
CA ILE A 235 21.53 -21.83 13.32
C ILE A 235 20.23 -21.64 14.11
N SER A 236 20.08 -20.46 14.70
CA SER A 236 18.86 -20.01 15.36
C SER A 236 18.07 -19.02 14.53
N TYR A 237 18.73 -18.24 13.67
CA TYR A 237 18.09 -17.24 12.83
C TYR A 237 18.54 -17.42 11.38
N LEU A 238 17.60 -17.73 10.48
CA LEU A 238 17.88 -17.99 9.07
C LEU A 238 16.93 -17.21 8.18
N ASN A 239 17.47 -16.23 7.45
CA ASN A 239 16.72 -15.45 6.47
C ASN A 239 17.29 -15.69 5.06
N MET A 240 16.48 -16.32 4.21
CA MET A 240 16.79 -16.62 2.80
C MET A 240 15.64 -16.23 1.88
N ALA A 241 14.94 -15.15 2.20
CA ALA A 241 13.92 -14.58 1.33
C ALA A 241 14.53 -14.09 0.01
N SER A 242 13.85 -14.31 -1.13
CA SER A 242 14.35 -13.89 -2.45
C SER A 242 15.70 -14.51 -2.87
N CYS A 243 15.96 -15.76 -2.49
CA CYS A 243 17.19 -16.51 -2.81
C CYS A 243 17.04 -17.53 -3.96
N ASN A 244 15.96 -17.40 -4.76
CA ASN A 244 15.65 -18.27 -5.91
C ASN A 244 15.53 -19.76 -5.54
N LEU A 245 15.07 -20.07 -4.33
CA LEU A 245 14.85 -21.43 -3.85
C LEU A 245 13.65 -22.08 -4.55
N LYS A 246 13.78 -23.35 -4.95
CA LYS A 246 12.71 -24.10 -5.64
C LYS A 246 12.07 -25.19 -4.77
N THR A 247 12.73 -25.60 -3.70
CA THR A 247 12.29 -26.64 -2.77
C THR A 247 12.76 -26.28 -1.37
N PHE A 248 12.09 -26.78 -0.35
CA PHE A 248 12.58 -26.66 1.02
C PHE A 248 13.98 -27.28 1.15
N PRO A 249 14.96 -26.55 1.70
CA PRO A 249 16.28 -27.12 1.98
C PRO A 249 16.20 -28.29 2.97
N GLY A 250 16.72 -29.44 2.56
CA GLY A 250 16.57 -30.69 3.33
C GLY A 250 17.28 -30.69 4.69
N PHE A 251 18.27 -29.82 4.88
CA PHE A 251 19.02 -29.68 6.13
C PHE A 251 18.21 -29.02 7.26
N LEU A 252 17.17 -28.24 6.93
CA LEU A 252 16.36 -27.50 7.90
C LEU A 252 15.73 -28.42 8.95
N ARG A 253 15.34 -29.63 8.55
CA ARG A 253 14.75 -30.64 9.43
C ARG A 253 15.65 -31.05 10.61
N ASN A 254 16.95 -30.77 10.53
CA ASN A 254 17.93 -31.13 11.54
C ASN A 254 18.32 -29.94 12.45
N LEU A 255 17.78 -28.73 12.22
CA LEU A 255 18.11 -27.53 12.98
C LEU A 255 17.18 -27.39 14.19
N SER A 256 17.46 -28.09 15.28
CA SER A 256 16.59 -28.08 16.48
C SER A 256 16.55 -26.72 17.18
N THR A 257 17.60 -25.91 17.03
CA THR A 257 17.73 -24.56 17.61
C THR A 257 17.09 -23.48 16.76
N LEU A 258 16.48 -23.81 15.62
CA LEU A 258 15.96 -22.84 14.68
C LEU A 258 14.76 -22.13 15.29
N MET A 259 14.91 -20.82 15.50
CA MET A 259 13.93 -19.97 16.14
C MET A 259 13.18 -19.13 15.09
N HIS A 260 13.91 -18.53 14.15
CA HIS A 260 13.36 -17.73 13.05
C HIS A 260 13.72 -18.33 11.70
N LEU A 261 12.73 -18.49 10.82
CA LEU A 261 12.89 -18.97 9.46
C LEU A 261 12.07 -18.14 8.47
N ASP A 262 12.77 -17.37 7.63
CA ASP A 262 12.17 -16.66 6.50
C ASP A 262 12.67 -17.24 5.16
N LEU A 263 11.75 -17.85 4.42
CA LEU A 263 11.93 -18.36 3.06
C LEU A 263 10.97 -17.67 2.08
N SER A 264 10.46 -16.50 2.43
CA SER A 264 9.48 -15.77 1.63
C SER A 264 10.02 -15.36 0.26
N ASN A 265 9.12 -15.04 -0.67
CA ASN A 265 9.47 -14.49 -1.98
C ASN A 265 10.47 -15.37 -2.75
N ASN A 266 10.21 -16.68 -2.78
CA ASN A 266 11.01 -17.67 -3.50
C ASN A 266 10.13 -18.37 -4.56
N GLN A 267 10.59 -19.50 -5.10
CA GLN A 267 9.85 -20.33 -6.06
C GLN A 267 9.60 -21.73 -5.48
N ILE A 268 9.49 -21.84 -4.14
CA ILE A 268 9.33 -23.12 -3.45
C ILE A 268 7.99 -23.72 -3.85
N GLN A 269 8.02 -24.92 -4.42
CA GLN A 269 6.83 -25.63 -4.88
C GLN A 269 6.55 -26.88 -4.04
N GLY A 270 5.31 -27.35 -4.09
CA GLY A 270 4.90 -28.61 -3.49
C GLY A 270 4.31 -28.44 -2.08
N ILE A 271 4.48 -29.47 -1.25
CA ILE A 271 3.84 -29.58 0.06
C ILE A 271 4.75 -28.98 1.13
N VAL A 272 4.18 -28.23 2.08
CA VAL A 272 4.86 -27.81 3.31
C VAL A 272 5.06 -29.05 4.20
N PRO A 273 6.31 -29.51 4.42
CA PRO A 273 6.56 -30.79 5.08
C PRO A 273 6.21 -30.77 6.58
N ASN A 274 5.77 -31.90 7.11
CA ASN A 274 5.34 -32.03 8.51
C ASN A 274 6.46 -31.77 9.53
N TRP A 275 7.72 -31.99 9.15
CA TRP A 275 8.85 -31.78 10.07
C TRP A 275 9.01 -30.31 10.50
N ILE A 276 8.53 -29.34 9.70
CA ILE A 276 8.71 -27.91 10.01
C ILE A 276 7.93 -27.53 11.27
N TRP A 277 6.73 -28.08 11.44
CA TRP A 277 5.87 -27.89 12.60
C TRP A 277 6.35 -28.62 13.86
N LYS A 278 7.40 -29.44 13.71
CA LYS A 278 8.00 -30.24 14.78
C LYS A 278 9.34 -29.68 15.26
N LEU A 279 9.78 -28.54 14.71
CA LEU A 279 10.96 -27.84 15.21
C LEU A 279 10.63 -27.23 16.58
N PRO A 280 11.34 -27.60 17.66
CA PRO A 280 10.91 -27.31 19.03
C PRO A 280 10.98 -25.82 19.38
N ASP A 281 11.98 -25.12 18.86
CA ASP A 281 12.24 -23.72 19.21
C ASP A 281 11.70 -22.73 18.16
N LEU A 282 11.04 -23.21 17.09
CA LEU A 282 10.57 -22.38 16.00
C LEU A 282 9.41 -21.49 16.47
N TYR A 283 9.63 -20.19 16.45
CA TYR A 283 8.66 -19.16 16.86
C TYR A 283 8.17 -18.32 15.68
N ASP A 284 9.01 -18.09 14.67
CA ASP A 284 8.69 -17.26 13.51
C ASP A 284 8.95 -18.03 12.22
N LEU A 285 7.87 -18.22 11.45
CA LEU A 285 7.89 -18.88 10.17
C LEU A 285 7.23 -18.01 9.10
N ASN A 286 8.04 -17.52 8.17
CA ASN A 286 7.58 -16.85 6.96
C ASN A 286 7.91 -17.68 5.72
N ILE A 287 6.88 -18.22 5.07
CA ILE A 287 6.98 -18.96 3.81
C ILE A 287 6.05 -18.40 2.73
N SER A 288 5.70 -17.12 2.87
CA SER A 288 4.84 -16.37 1.94
C SER A 288 5.47 -16.18 0.55
N TYR A 289 4.67 -15.76 -0.43
CA TYR A 289 5.11 -15.52 -1.81
C TYR A 289 5.92 -16.70 -2.39
N ASN A 290 5.30 -17.88 -2.39
CA ASN A 290 5.85 -19.10 -2.94
C ASN A 290 4.79 -19.82 -3.80
N LEU A 291 5.05 -21.08 -4.18
CA LEU A 291 4.15 -21.90 -5.01
C LEU A 291 3.67 -23.15 -4.24
N LEU A 292 3.51 -23.03 -2.93
CA LEU A 292 3.13 -24.13 -2.03
C LEU A 292 1.67 -24.52 -2.25
N THR A 293 1.36 -25.82 -2.25
CA THR A 293 0.02 -26.32 -2.60
C THR A 293 -0.72 -26.98 -1.44
N LYS A 294 -0.03 -27.57 -0.46
CA LYS A 294 -0.65 -28.25 0.68
C LYS A 294 0.18 -28.10 1.95
N LEU A 295 -0.48 -28.28 3.09
CA LEU A 295 0.16 -28.40 4.40
C LEU A 295 0.11 -29.86 4.86
N GLU A 296 1.27 -30.48 5.13
CA GLU A 296 1.34 -31.85 5.64
C GLU A 296 1.12 -31.86 7.18
N GLY A 297 0.13 -32.61 7.65
CA GLY A 297 -0.24 -32.71 9.07
C GLY A 297 0.37 -33.91 9.82
N PRO A 298 -0.02 -34.15 11.09
CA PRO A 298 -1.12 -33.50 11.82
C PRO A 298 -0.73 -32.19 12.55
N PHE A 299 -1.64 -31.21 12.57
CA PHE A 299 -1.47 -29.89 13.22
C PHE A 299 -1.91 -29.85 14.69
N GLN A 300 -2.37 -30.97 15.24
CA GLN A 300 -2.97 -31.01 16.59
C GLN A 300 -1.93 -31.17 17.71
N ASN A 301 -0.72 -31.64 17.38
CA ASN A 301 0.37 -31.89 18.32
C ASN A 301 1.64 -31.17 17.83
N LEU A 302 1.55 -29.86 17.65
CA LEU A 302 2.70 -29.02 17.34
C LEU A 302 3.66 -29.05 18.53
N THR A 303 4.95 -29.28 18.27
CA THR A 303 5.99 -29.05 19.28
C THR A 303 6.56 -27.64 19.17
N SER A 304 6.37 -26.98 18.01
CA SER A 304 6.76 -25.59 17.79
C SER A 304 5.81 -24.62 18.52
N ASN A 305 6.36 -23.64 19.22
CA ASN A 305 5.61 -22.52 19.80
C ASN A 305 5.52 -21.36 18.80
N LEU A 306 4.87 -21.60 17.66
CA LEU A 306 4.72 -20.59 16.61
C LEU A 306 3.93 -19.38 17.12
N ASP A 307 4.60 -18.23 17.12
CA ASP A 307 4.07 -16.92 17.45
C ASP A 307 3.70 -16.14 16.17
N TYR A 308 4.56 -16.24 15.16
CA TYR A 308 4.38 -15.62 13.85
C TYR A 308 4.33 -16.69 12.76
N LEU A 309 3.22 -16.74 12.02
CA LEU A 309 3.05 -17.62 10.87
C LEU A 309 2.50 -16.85 9.68
N ASP A 310 3.32 -16.77 8.64
CA ASP A 310 2.95 -16.14 7.38
C ASP A 310 3.03 -17.14 6.20
N LEU A 311 1.85 -17.44 5.65
CA LEU A 311 1.61 -18.33 4.52
C LEU A 311 1.08 -17.60 3.28
N HIS A 312 1.01 -16.26 3.30
CA HIS A 312 0.26 -15.51 2.30
C HIS A 312 0.87 -15.60 0.89
N TYR A 313 0.05 -15.39 -0.15
CA TYR A 313 0.46 -15.55 -1.56
C TYR A 313 1.11 -16.90 -1.87
N ASN A 314 0.33 -17.97 -1.71
CA ASN A 314 0.69 -19.32 -2.13
C ASN A 314 -0.48 -19.92 -2.95
N LYS A 315 -0.47 -21.24 -3.14
CA LYS A 315 -1.54 -22.01 -3.80
C LYS A 315 -2.14 -23.05 -2.84
N LEU A 316 -2.10 -22.78 -1.53
CA LEU A 316 -2.48 -23.74 -0.50
C LEU A 316 -3.97 -24.06 -0.63
N GLU A 317 -4.31 -25.33 -0.79
CA GLU A 317 -5.68 -25.81 -0.93
C GLU A 317 -6.14 -26.64 0.27
N GLY A 318 -7.45 -26.90 0.34
CA GLY A 318 -8.06 -27.74 1.36
C GLY A 318 -8.62 -26.92 2.54
N PRO A 319 -8.78 -27.54 3.72
CA PRO A 319 -9.28 -26.86 4.89
C PRO A 319 -8.22 -25.99 5.57
N ILE A 320 -8.68 -24.94 6.24
CA ILE A 320 -7.85 -24.17 7.16
C ILE A 320 -7.32 -25.13 8.25
N PRO A 321 -6.00 -25.14 8.55
CA PRO A 321 -5.44 -25.99 9.60
C PRO A 321 -5.92 -25.56 10.99
N VAL A 322 -5.69 -26.41 11.99
CA VAL A 322 -5.85 -25.99 13.40
C VAL A 322 -4.71 -25.01 13.72
N PHE A 323 -5.06 -23.83 14.24
CA PHE A 323 -4.09 -22.79 14.57
C PHE A 323 -3.27 -23.17 15.81
N PRO A 324 -1.98 -22.76 15.88
CA PRO A 324 -1.25 -22.77 17.14
C PRO A 324 -1.98 -21.87 18.15
N LYS A 325 -2.26 -22.38 19.35
CA LYS A 325 -3.11 -21.70 20.35
C LYS A 325 -2.57 -20.33 20.79
N ASP A 326 -1.26 -20.16 20.72
CA ASP A 326 -0.55 -18.99 21.23
C ASP A 326 -0.04 -18.06 20.11
N ALA A 327 -0.42 -18.31 18.85
CA ALA A 327 0.03 -17.49 17.73
C ALA A 327 -0.53 -16.07 17.81
N MET A 328 0.37 -15.08 17.80
CA MET A 328 0.04 -13.65 17.79
C MET A 328 -0.26 -13.13 16.37
N PHE A 329 0.42 -13.66 15.36
CA PHE A 329 0.30 -13.23 13.97
C PHE A 329 0.02 -14.41 13.04
N LEU A 330 -1.10 -14.34 12.32
CA LEU A 330 -1.56 -15.38 11.40
C LEU A 330 -2.00 -14.74 10.07
N ASP A 331 -1.21 -14.93 9.01
CA ASP A 331 -1.59 -14.54 7.64
C ASP A 331 -1.66 -15.76 6.72
N LEU A 332 -2.88 -16.14 6.33
CA LEU A 332 -3.18 -17.22 5.40
C LEU A 332 -3.81 -16.69 4.11
N SER A 333 -3.74 -15.37 3.88
CA SER A 333 -4.44 -14.72 2.78
C SER A 333 -3.88 -15.08 1.40
N SER A 334 -4.65 -14.82 0.35
CA SER A 334 -4.25 -15.05 -1.04
C SER A 334 -3.77 -16.49 -1.28
N ASN A 335 -4.67 -17.44 -0.99
CA ASN A 335 -4.49 -18.87 -1.17
C ASN A 335 -5.76 -19.50 -1.78
N ASN A 336 -5.84 -20.83 -1.81
CA ASN A 336 -6.96 -21.59 -2.39
C ASN A 336 -7.72 -22.38 -1.30
N PHE A 337 -7.71 -21.94 -0.04
CA PHE A 337 -8.47 -22.61 1.02
C PHE A 337 -9.96 -22.55 0.74
N SER A 338 -10.66 -23.67 0.86
CA SER A 338 -12.04 -23.80 0.37
C SER A 338 -13.01 -24.42 1.37
N SER A 339 -12.70 -24.39 2.67
CA SER A 339 -13.52 -24.98 3.73
C SER A 339 -14.44 -23.97 4.43
N LEU A 340 -15.25 -24.50 5.33
CA LEU A 340 -15.87 -23.72 6.41
C LEU A 340 -14.78 -23.18 7.35
N ILE A 341 -15.03 -22.02 7.96
CA ILE A 341 -14.26 -21.57 9.12
C ILE A 341 -14.59 -22.50 10.30
N PRO A 342 -13.58 -23.07 11.01
CA PRO A 342 -13.82 -23.97 12.13
C PRO A 342 -14.76 -23.37 13.19
N ARG A 343 -15.74 -24.16 13.64
CA ARG A 343 -16.79 -23.66 14.56
C ARG A 343 -16.25 -23.18 15.90
N ASP A 344 -15.11 -23.71 16.31
CA ASP A 344 -14.38 -23.47 17.55
C ASP A 344 -13.12 -22.61 17.34
N ILE A 345 -13.00 -21.92 16.19
CA ILE A 345 -11.82 -21.13 15.83
C ILE A 345 -11.35 -20.19 16.96
N GLY A 346 -12.26 -19.49 17.64
CA GLY A 346 -11.84 -18.53 18.67
C GLY A 346 -11.22 -19.17 19.92
N ASN A 347 -11.37 -20.49 20.13
CA ASN A 347 -10.65 -21.19 21.20
C ASN A 347 -9.14 -21.28 20.96
N TYR A 348 -8.69 -20.95 19.75
CA TYR A 348 -7.28 -20.96 19.34
C TYR A 348 -6.72 -19.54 19.13
N LEU A 349 -7.53 -18.49 19.31
CA LEU A 349 -7.18 -17.11 18.95
C LEU A 349 -7.13 -16.18 20.17
N SER A 350 -7.02 -16.70 21.38
CA SER A 350 -7.02 -15.86 22.60
C SER A 350 -5.85 -14.88 22.65
N GLN A 351 -4.70 -15.24 22.04
CA GLN A 351 -3.50 -14.41 21.97
C GLN A 351 -3.30 -13.75 20.60
N THR A 352 -4.13 -14.06 19.62
CA THR A 352 -3.96 -13.57 18.25
C THR A 352 -4.35 -12.11 18.16
N TYR A 353 -3.44 -11.29 17.65
CA TYR A 353 -3.66 -9.86 17.39
C TYR A 353 -4.03 -9.61 15.93
N PHE A 354 -3.47 -10.39 15.01
CA PHE A 354 -3.64 -10.26 13.57
C PHE A 354 -4.07 -11.59 12.95
N LEU A 355 -5.26 -11.61 12.34
CA LEU A 355 -5.74 -12.74 11.57
C LEU A 355 -6.22 -12.29 10.19
N SER A 356 -5.56 -12.78 9.15
CA SER A 356 -5.98 -12.60 7.76
C SER A 356 -6.25 -13.94 7.08
N LEU A 357 -7.49 -14.13 6.64
CA LEU A 357 -7.96 -15.25 5.82
C LEU A 357 -8.46 -14.78 4.45
N SER A 358 -8.10 -13.56 4.06
CA SER A 358 -8.66 -12.90 2.89
C SER A 358 -8.20 -13.53 1.56
N ASN A 359 -8.95 -13.28 0.49
CA ASN A 359 -8.64 -13.76 -0.86
C ASN A 359 -8.42 -15.29 -0.90
N ASN A 360 -9.44 -16.02 -0.47
CA ASN A 360 -9.51 -17.47 -0.49
C ASN A 360 -10.87 -17.90 -1.09
N SER A 361 -11.27 -19.16 -0.94
CA SER A 361 -12.58 -19.70 -1.36
C SER A 361 -13.39 -20.22 -0.16
N LEU A 362 -13.23 -19.60 1.02
CA LEU A 362 -13.94 -19.98 2.24
C LEU A 362 -15.43 -19.74 2.11
N HIS A 363 -16.25 -20.58 2.71
CA HIS A 363 -17.71 -20.50 2.64
C HIS A 363 -18.36 -20.85 3.99
N GLY A 364 -19.70 -20.82 4.03
CA GLY A 364 -20.45 -20.98 5.27
C GLY A 364 -20.52 -19.68 6.08
N SER A 365 -20.91 -19.73 7.35
CA SER A 365 -21.08 -18.55 8.19
C SER A 365 -19.86 -18.26 9.05
N ILE A 366 -19.71 -16.99 9.46
CA ILE A 366 -18.74 -16.60 10.49
C ILE A 366 -19.16 -17.26 11.82
N PRO A 367 -18.32 -18.09 12.46
CA PRO A 367 -18.69 -18.78 13.70
C PRO A 367 -18.72 -17.86 14.92
N GLU A 368 -19.71 -18.05 15.81
CA GLU A 368 -19.82 -17.31 17.08
C GLU A 368 -18.62 -17.54 18.02
N SER A 369 -17.86 -18.62 17.88
CA SER A 369 -16.68 -18.80 18.73
C SER A 369 -15.62 -17.71 18.52
N ILE A 370 -15.63 -16.99 17.39
CA ILE A 370 -14.69 -15.88 17.15
C ILE A 370 -14.75 -14.81 18.24
N CYS A 371 -15.88 -14.70 18.94
CA CYS A 371 -16.05 -13.81 20.10
C CYS A 371 -15.09 -14.14 21.26
N ASN A 372 -14.51 -15.35 21.30
CA ASN A 372 -13.53 -15.76 22.31
C ASN A 372 -12.12 -15.21 22.02
N ALA A 373 -11.87 -14.61 20.86
CA ALA A 373 -10.58 -14.05 20.46
C ALA A 373 -10.35 -12.66 21.11
N SER A 374 -10.14 -12.64 22.43
CA SER A 374 -10.11 -11.42 23.24
C SER A 374 -8.99 -10.44 22.91
N SER A 375 -7.92 -10.87 22.25
CA SER A 375 -6.76 -10.04 21.90
C SER A 375 -6.81 -9.52 20.46
N LEU A 376 -7.82 -9.91 19.68
CA LEU A 376 -7.87 -9.63 18.25
C LEU A 376 -7.99 -8.13 17.98
N GLN A 377 -7.05 -7.60 17.19
CA GLN A 377 -7.00 -6.20 16.78
C GLN A 377 -7.23 -6.02 15.27
N MET A 378 -6.87 -7.01 14.45
CA MET A 378 -7.10 -7.01 13.01
C MET A 378 -7.74 -8.33 12.59
N LEU A 379 -8.89 -8.22 11.92
CA LEU A 379 -9.58 -9.34 11.31
C LEU A 379 -9.91 -9.03 9.84
N ASP A 380 -9.30 -9.77 8.92
CA ASP A 380 -9.61 -9.70 7.49
C ASP A 380 -10.10 -11.04 6.96
N LEU A 381 -11.39 -11.09 6.61
CA LEU A 381 -12.06 -12.23 5.98
C LEU A 381 -12.49 -11.89 4.53
N SER A 382 -11.96 -10.80 3.97
CA SER A 382 -12.43 -10.25 2.71
C SER A 382 -12.13 -11.15 1.50
N ILE A 383 -12.90 -10.99 0.41
CA ILE A 383 -12.72 -11.73 -0.85
C ILE A 383 -12.79 -13.25 -0.58
N ASN A 384 -13.97 -13.70 -0.17
CA ASN A 384 -14.31 -15.10 0.05
C ASN A 384 -15.78 -15.33 -0.37
N ASN A 385 -16.32 -16.51 -0.11
CA ASN A 385 -17.72 -16.88 -0.37
C ASN A 385 -18.50 -17.06 0.95
N ILE A 386 -18.17 -16.29 2.00
CA ILE A 386 -18.79 -16.40 3.32
C ILE A 386 -20.24 -15.88 3.25
N THR A 387 -21.15 -16.59 3.90
CA THR A 387 -22.61 -16.36 3.89
C THR A 387 -23.12 -16.13 5.32
N GLY A 388 -24.42 -15.89 5.48
CA GLY A 388 -25.03 -15.68 6.80
C GLY A 388 -24.87 -14.25 7.29
N THR A 389 -25.16 -14.02 8.57
CA THR A 389 -25.15 -12.68 9.18
C THR A 389 -23.82 -12.36 9.83
N ILE A 390 -23.55 -11.08 10.05
CA ILE A 390 -22.43 -10.62 10.90
C ILE A 390 -22.78 -10.94 12.36
N PRO A 391 -21.99 -11.76 13.09
CA PRO A 391 -22.19 -11.98 14.53
C PRO A 391 -22.16 -10.65 15.30
N PRO A 392 -23.16 -10.35 16.15
CA PRO A 392 -23.18 -9.10 16.92
C PRO A 392 -21.94 -8.88 17.78
N CYS A 393 -21.30 -9.96 18.21
CA CYS A 393 -20.08 -9.87 19.01
C CYS A 393 -18.92 -9.23 18.25
N LEU A 394 -18.83 -9.33 16.93
CA LEU A 394 -17.76 -8.66 16.17
C LEU A 394 -17.84 -7.14 16.32
N MET A 395 -19.06 -6.60 16.42
CA MET A 395 -19.26 -5.18 16.69
C MET A 395 -18.98 -4.84 18.16
N ILE A 396 -19.28 -5.76 19.10
CA ILE A 396 -18.91 -5.61 20.52
C ILE A 396 -17.39 -5.63 20.71
N MET A 397 -16.67 -6.47 19.96
CA MET A 397 -15.21 -6.60 20.00
C MET A 397 -14.48 -5.35 19.50
N SER A 398 -15.16 -4.32 19.02
CA SER A 398 -14.54 -3.05 18.62
C SER A 398 -13.87 -2.27 19.78
N GLU A 399 -13.93 -2.76 21.02
CA GLU A 399 -13.07 -2.31 22.13
C GLU A 399 -11.60 -2.74 21.97
N THR A 400 -11.35 -3.82 21.24
CA THR A 400 -9.99 -4.34 20.95
C THR A 400 -9.70 -4.32 19.46
N LEU A 401 -10.72 -4.59 18.64
CA LEU A 401 -10.64 -4.65 17.19
C LEU A 401 -10.48 -3.24 16.62
N GLN A 402 -9.37 -3.02 15.91
CA GLN A 402 -9.04 -1.79 15.21
C GLN A 402 -9.37 -1.89 13.72
N VAL A 403 -9.32 -3.09 13.12
CA VAL A 403 -9.68 -3.31 11.71
C VAL A 403 -10.63 -4.49 11.60
N LEU A 404 -11.78 -4.25 10.95
CA LEU A 404 -12.71 -5.30 10.53
C LEU A 404 -12.94 -5.21 9.03
N ASN A 405 -12.40 -6.17 8.27
CA ASN A 405 -12.58 -6.25 6.83
C ASN A 405 -13.33 -7.52 6.43
N LEU A 406 -14.56 -7.35 5.96
CA LEU A 406 -15.45 -8.42 5.48
C LEU A 406 -15.84 -8.23 4.01
N LYS A 407 -15.11 -7.39 3.26
CA LYS A 407 -15.48 -6.99 1.89
C LYS A 407 -15.60 -8.18 0.95
N ASN A 408 -16.41 -8.07 -0.09
CA ASN A 408 -16.58 -9.03 -1.17
C ASN A 408 -16.83 -10.46 -0.65
N ASN A 409 -17.98 -10.62 0.01
CA ASN A 409 -18.52 -11.88 0.48
C ASN A 409 -20.02 -11.95 0.13
N ASN A 410 -20.73 -12.95 0.66
CA ASN A 410 -22.16 -13.16 0.50
C ASN A 410 -22.92 -12.97 1.83
N LEU A 411 -22.43 -12.09 2.71
CA LEU A 411 -23.06 -11.81 4.01
C LEU A 411 -24.39 -11.08 3.82
N SER A 412 -25.38 -11.38 4.66
CA SER A 412 -26.73 -10.83 4.58
C SER A 412 -27.25 -10.37 5.95
N GLY A 413 -28.45 -9.77 5.96
CA GLY A 413 -29.06 -9.19 7.14
C GLY A 413 -28.48 -7.82 7.51
N SER A 414 -28.91 -7.29 8.64
CA SER A 414 -28.53 -5.95 9.09
C SER A 414 -27.16 -5.95 9.78
N ILE A 415 -26.46 -4.82 9.68
CA ILE A 415 -25.27 -4.56 10.50
C ILE A 415 -25.71 -4.46 11.98
N PRO A 416 -25.14 -5.23 12.93
CA PRO A 416 -25.55 -5.18 14.33
C PRO A 416 -25.30 -3.82 15.00
N ASP A 417 -26.31 -3.28 15.69
CA ASP A 417 -26.25 -2.02 16.46
C ASP A 417 -25.82 -2.29 17.91
N THR A 418 -24.63 -2.89 18.06
CA THR A 418 -24.07 -3.36 19.34
C THR A 418 -22.66 -2.83 19.60
N VAL A 419 -22.28 -1.72 18.95
CA VAL A 419 -20.97 -1.07 19.17
C VAL A 419 -20.94 -0.45 20.57
N PRO A 420 -19.92 -0.74 21.40
CA PRO A 420 -19.77 -0.18 22.74
C PRO A 420 -19.21 1.24 22.71
N ALA A 421 -19.40 1.98 23.82
CA ALA A 421 -18.88 3.34 23.98
C ALA A 421 -17.34 3.42 23.93
N SER A 422 -16.66 2.31 24.23
CA SER A 422 -15.20 2.11 24.25
C SER A 422 -14.59 1.87 22.86
N CYS A 423 -15.37 2.00 21.78
CA CYS A 423 -14.93 1.63 20.44
C CYS A 423 -13.63 2.33 20.01
N ILE A 424 -12.63 1.52 19.62
CA ILE A 424 -11.33 1.95 19.06
C ILE A 424 -11.16 1.57 17.58
N LEU A 425 -12.25 1.16 16.92
CA LEU A 425 -12.21 0.75 15.52
C LEU A 425 -11.68 1.89 14.66
N TRP A 426 -10.67 1.57 13.84
CA TRP A 426 -10.00 2.47 12.90
C TRP A 426 -10.53 2.29 11.48
N SER A 427 -10.86 1.05 11.07
CA SER A 427 -11.46 0.75 9.77
C SER A 427 -12.56 -0.30 9.84
N LEU A 428 -13.67 -0.02 9.15
CA LEU A 428 -14.77 -0.94 8.92
C LEU A 428 -15.06 -1.04 7.42
N ASN A 429 -14.76 -2.20 6.83
CA ASN A 429 -14.99 -2.46 5.41
C ASN A 429 -15.94 -3.65 5.21
N LEU A 430 -17.15 -3.35 4.73
CA LEU A 430 -18.24 -4.27 4.46
C LEU A 430 -18.65 -4.27 2.98
N HIS A 431 -17.85 -3.66 2.11
CA HIS A 431 -18.16 -3.47 0.69
C HIS A 431 -18.53 -4.79 0.00
N GLY A 432 -19.48 -4.78 -0.93
CA GLY A 432 -19.72 -5.94 -1.81
C GLY A 432 -20.27 -7.14 -1.06
N ASN A 433 -21.40 -6.95 -0.38
CA ASN A 433 -22.14 -8.00 0.33
C ASN A 433 -23.65 -7.85 0.01
N LEU A 434 -24.51 -8.57 0.74
CA LEU A 434 -25.97 -8.53 0.64
C LEU A 434 -26.61 -7.90 1.89
N LEU A 435 -25.89 -7.03 2.60
CA LEU A 435 -26.33 -6.44 3.87
C LEU A 435 -27.50 -5.47 3.64
N ASP A 436 -28.45 -5.43 4.58
CA ASP A 436 -29.63 -4.57 4.56
C ASP A 436 -29.80 -3.77 5.86
N GLY A 437 -30.99 -3.18 6.07
CA GLY A 437 -31.25 -2.32 7.22
C GLY A 437 -30.54 -0.97 7.15
N PRO A 438 -30.64 -0.12 8.18
CA PRO A 438 -29.92 1.15 8.26
C PRO A 438 -28.50 0.99 8.80
N ILE A 439 -27.66 2.02 8.61
CA ILE A 439 -26.37 2.13 9.33
C ILE A 439 -26.65 2.23 10.84
N PRO A 440 -25.96 1.44 11.69
CA PRO A 440 -26.09 1.50 13.14
C PRO A 440 -25.78 2.86 13.74
N ASN A 441 -26.59 3.32 14.70
CA ASN A 441 -26.32 4.58 15.40
C ASN A 441 -25.14 4.45 16.36
N SER A 442 -24.91 3.26 16.90
CA SER A 442 -23.82 2.98 17.85
C SER A 442 -22.43 3.18 17.24
N LEU A 443 -22.28 3.19 15.91
CA LEU A 443 -21.00 3.47 15.24
C LEU A 443 -20.44 4.86 15.58
N ALA A 444 -21.30 5.80 15.98
CA ALA A 444 -20.88 7.13 16.39
C ALA A 444 -19.99 7.14 17.65
N TYR A 445 -19.94 6.04 18.41
CA TYR A 445 -19.01 5.89 19.53
C TYR A 445 -17.55 5.65 19.09
N CYS A 446 -17.32 5.23 17.85
CA CYS A 446 -15.98 4.94 17.32
C CYS A 446 -15.22 6.20 16.96
N SER A 447 -14.71 6.92 17.97
CA SER A 447 -14.00 8.20 17.78
C SER A 447 -12.66 8.09 17.01
N MET A 448 -12.15 6.89 16.78
CA MET A 448 -10.91 6.61 16.02
C MET A 448 -11.15 6.17 14.58
N LEU A 449 -12.41 6.05 14.14
CA LEU A 449 -12.75 5.49 12.84
C LEU A 449 -12.35 6.45 11.71
N GLU A 450 -11.42 6.01 10.86
CA GLU A 450 -10.97 6.77 9.68
C GLU A 450 -11.62 6.28 8.39
N VAL A 451 -11.93 4.99 8.30
CA VAL A 451 -12.47 4.37 7.07
C VAL A 451 -13.78 3.65 7.35
N LEU A 452 -14.84 4.06 6.65
CA LEU A 452 -16.11 3.35 6.59
C LEU A 452 -16.50 3.08 5.13
N ASP A 453 -16.45 1.83 4.72
CA ASP A 453 -16.90 1.38 3.40
C ASP A 453 -18.02 0.35 3.54
N VAL A 454 -19.22 0.74 3.13
CA VAL A 454 -20.42 -0.13 3.10
C VAL A 454 -21.00 -0.20 1.67
N GLY A 455 -20.19 0.13 0.66
CA GLY A 455 -20.63 0.19 -0.72
C GLY A 455 -21.09 -1.16 -1.28
N SER A 456 -21.88 -1.13 -2.36
CA SER A 456 -22.35 -2.33 -3.05
C SER A 456 -23.06 -3.33 -2.12
N ASN A 457 -24.13 -2.86 -1.47
CA ASN A 457 -24.98 -3.63 -0.56
C ASN A 457 -26.47 -3.31 -0.82
N GLN A 458 -27.36 -3.68 0.10
CA GLN A 458 -28.79 -3.36 0.07
C GLN A 458 -29.22 -2.44 1.22
N ILE A 459 -28.28 -1.64 1.76
CA ILE A 459 -28.49 -0.79 2.94
C ILE A 459 -29.54 0.28 2.63
N THR A 460 -30.42 0.52 3.60
CA THR A 460 -31.54 1.44 3.52
C THR A 460 -31.39 2.58 4.54
N GLY A 461 -32.37 3.48 4.60
CA GLY A 461 -32.38 4.60 5.55
C GLY A 461 -31.94 5.91 4.92
N GLY A 462 -31.82 6.94 5.77
CA GLY A 462 -31.36 8.26 5.37
C GLY A 462 -29.84 8.39 5.36
N PHE A 463 -29.34 9.57 5.00
CA PHE A 463 -27.92 9.89 5.15
C PHE A 463 -27.51 9.80 6.64
N PRO A 464 -26.41 9.11 6.99
CA PRO A 464 -26.05 8.78 8.38
C PRO A 464 -25.45 9.98 9.12
N CYS A 465 -26.29 10.97 9.43
CA CYS A 465 -25.89 12.22 10.08
C CYS A 465 -25.21 12.05 11.43
N ILE A 466 -25.44 10.94 12.12
CA ILE A 466 -24.82 10.62 13.40
C ILE A 466 -23.29 10.43 13.27
N LEU A 467 -22.78 10.08 12.08
CA LEU A 467 -21.34 9.94 11.84
C LEU A 467 -20.59 11.27 11.89
N LYS A 468 -21.29 12.42 11.99
CA LYS A 468 -20.68 13.72 12.29
C LYS A 468 -19.98 13.77 13.64
N GLU A 469 -20.31 12.86 14.55
CA GLU A 469 -19.66 12.74 15.85
C GLU A 469 -18.20 12.26 15.73
N ILE A 470 -17.83 11.65 14.59
CA ILE A 470 -16.52 11.07 14.32
C ILE A 470 -15.66 12.07 13.55
N SER A 471 -14.92 12.93 14.26
CA SER A 471 -14.07 13.96 13.63
C SER A 471 -12.87 13.39 12.85
N THR A 472 -12.48 12.15 13.15
CA THR A 472 -11.38 11.41 12.51
C THR A 472 -11.75 10.78 11.18
N LEU A 473 -13.04 10.71 10.83
CA LEU A 473 -13.50 10.03 9.62
C LEU A 473 -12.95 10.69 8.35
N ARG A 474 -12.25 9.90 7.53
CA ARG A 474 -11.59 10.33 6.29
C ARG A 474 -12.32 9.82 5.06
N ILE A 475 -12.78 8.58 5.11
CA ILE A 475 -13.35 7.88 3.96
C ILE A 475 -14.74 7.39 4.31
N LEU A 476 -15.72 7.84 3.53
CA LEU A 476 -17.11 7.42 3.64
C LEU A 476 -17.62 6.93 2.28
N VAL A 477 -17.84 5.63 2.16
CA VAL A 477 -18.29 5.00 0.92
C VAL A 477 -19.64 4.32 1.16
N LEU A 478 -20.68 4.92 0.61
CA LEU A 478 -22.08 4.47 0.66
C LEU A 478 -22.60 4.02 -0.71
N ARG A 479 -21.75 4.04 -1.74
CA ARG A 479 -22.10 3.77 -3.14
C ARG A 479 -22.94 2.52 -3.33
N ASN A 480 -23.84 2.53 -4.31
CA ASN A 480 -24.56 1.34 -4.78
C ASN A 480 -25.33 0.66 -3.64
N ASN A 481 -26.30 1.39 -3.10
CA ASN A 481 -27.17 0.97 -1.99
C ASN A 481 -28.59 1.51 -2.23
N LYS A 482 -29.45 1.45 -1.20
CA LYS A 482 -30.86 1.93 -1.24
C LYS A 482 -31.09 3.11 -0.30
N PHE A 483 -30.04 3.92 -0.03
CA PHE A 483 -30.19 5.12 0.81
C PHE A 483 -31.12 6.14 0.13
N LYS A 484 -31.89 6.87 0.93
CA LYS A 484 -32.91 7.81 0.43
C LYS A 484 -32.98 9.12 1.20
N GLY A 485 -33.71 10.08 0.64
CA GLY A 485 -33.95 11.37 1.28
C GLY A 485 -32.79 12.34 1.15
N SER A 486 -32.82 13.42 1.93
CA SER A 486 -31.84 14.51 1.81
C SER A 486 -30.56 14.24 2.59
N LEU A 487 -29.44 14.79 2.10
CA LEU A 487 -28.17 14.87 2.82
C LEU A 487 -28.19 15.90 3.96
N ARG A 488 -29.29 16.64 4.14
CA ARG A 488 -29.43 17.62 5.22
C ARG A 488 -29.51 16.93 6.57
N CYS A 489 -28.58 17.30 7.45
CA CYS A 489 -28.62 16.93 8.85
C CYS A 489 -29.19 18.09 9.68
N SER A 490 -29.78 17.77 10.84
CA SER A 490 -30.18 18.77 11.83
C SER A 490 -29.00 19.69 12.19
N GLU A 491 -29.30 20.93 12.60
CA GLU A 491 -28.27 21.89 13.01
C GLU A 491 -27.55 21.37 14.26
N SER A 492 -26.34 20.84 14.05
CA SER A 492 -25.38 20.54 15.11
C SER A 492 -24.12 21.37 14.85
N ASN A 493 -23.44 21.76 15.92
CA ASN A 493 -22.16 22.48 15.83
C ASN A 493 -20.99 21.58 15.37
N LYS A 494 -21.24 20.27 15.18
CA LYS A 494 -20.22 19.28 14.79
C LYS A 494 -20.20 19.08 13.28
N THR A 495 -19.00 18.82 12.75
CA THR A 495 -18.75 18.61 11.33
C THR A 495 -17.68 17.54 11.13
N TRP A 496 -17.61 16.98 9.91
CA TRP A 496 -16.49 16.14 9.52
C TRP A 496 -15.26 16.99 9.18
N GLU A 497 -14.24 16.96 10.04
CA GLU A 497 -13.05 17.80 9.94
C GLU A 497 -11.95 17.18 9.06
N MET A 498 -11.96 15.85 8.90
CA MET A 498 -10.91 15.08 8.21
C MET A 498 -11.39 14.40 6.92
N LEU A 499 -12.65 14.60 6.54
CA LEU A 499 -13.24 13.89 5.40
C LEU A 499 -12.57 14.30 4.09
N GLN A 500 -12.09 13.30 3.35
CA GLN A 500 -11.34 13.46 2.10
C GLN A 500 -12.05 12.77 0.93
N ILE A 501 -12.64 11.60 1.15
CA ILE A 501 -13.26 10.78 0.11
C ILE A 501 -14.69 10.48 0.52
N VAL A 502 -15.64 10.92 -0.31
CA VAL A 502 -17.06 10.67 -0.14
C VAL A 502 -17.62 10.11 -1.43
N ASP A 503 -18.04 8.85 -1.40
CA ASP A 503 -18.67 8.17 -2.53
C ASP A 503 -20.07 7.71 -2.12
N ILE A 504 -21.09 8.47 -2.55
CA ILE A 504 -22.51 8.21 -2.29
C ILE A 504 -23.26 7.86 -3.58
N ALA A 505 -22.54 7.56 -4.66
CA ALA A 505 -23.11 7.33 -5.97
C ALA A 505 -24.05 6.13 -6.02
N PHE A 506 -24.94 6.08 -7.02
CA PHE A 506 -25.86 4.95 -7.21
C PHE A 506 -26.73 4.68 -5.97
N ASN A 507 -27.47 5.70 -5.55
CA ASN A 507 -28.42 5.64 -4.44
C ASN A 507 -29.72 6.35 -4.83
N ASN A 508 -30.64 6.49 -3.89
CA ASN A 508 -31.93 7.16 -4.06
C ASN A 508 -31.98 8.47 -3.25
N PHE A 509 -30.84 9.14 -3.04
CA PHE A 509 -30.81 10.43 -2.33
C PHE A 509 -31.49 11.52 -3.17
N SER A 510 -32.12 12.49 -2.50
CA SER A 510 -32.91 13.55 -3.14
C SER A 510 -32.78 14.91 -2.45
N GLY A 511 -33.37 15.94 -3.05
CA GLY A 511 -33.30 17.32 -2.57
C GLY A 511 -32.00 18.00 -2.97
N LYS A 512 -31.73 19.16 -2.36
CA LYS A 512 -30.56 19.99 -2.70
C LYS A 512 -29.27 19.46 -2.07
N LEU A 513 -28.17 19.55 -2.83
CA LEU A 513 -26.82 19.33 -2.32
C LEU A 513 -26.49 20.32 -1.17
N PRO A 514 -25.92 19.86 -0.05
CA PRO A 514 -25.73 20.70 1.14
C PRO A 514 -24.40 21.46 1.10
N GLY A 515 -24.39 22.64 0.49
CA GLY A 515 -23.20 23.51 0.35
C GLY A 515 -22.35 23.67 1.61
N LYS A 516 -22.99 23.98 2.75
CA LYS A 516 -22.31 24.22 4.04
C LYS A 516 -21.43 23.05 4.53
N TYR A 517 -21.72 21.80 4.15
CA TYR A 517 -20.90 20.66 4.57
C TYR A 517 -19.67 20.49 3.69
N PHE A 518 -19.73 20.85 2.41
CA PHE A 518 -18.55 20.80 1.55
C PHE A 518 -17.51 21.85 1.98
N ALA A 519 -17.95 23.01 2.46
CA ALA A 519 -17.05 24.05 2.98
C ALA A 519 -16.29 23.62 4.25
N THR A 520 -16.76 22.61 4.99
CA THR A 520 -16.07 22.07 6.17
C THR A 520 -15.15 20.91 5.84
N TRP A 521 -15.29 20.28 4.67
CA TRP A 521 -14.36 19.28 4.15
C TRP A 521 -13.10 20.00 3.67
N LYS A 522 -12.20 20.28 4.59
CA LYS A 522 -10.91 20.90 4.31
C LYS A 522 -9.82 19.94 4.74
N ARG A 523 -8.88 19.64 3.84
CA ARG A 523 -7.66 18.90 4.18
C ARG A 523 -6.91 19.68 5.25
N ASN A 524 -6.99 19.25 6.51
CA ASN A 524 -6.19 19.86 7.57
C ASN A 524 -4.77 19.29 7.52
N ILE A 525 -3.98 19.80 6.56
CA ILE A 525 -2.59 19.39 6.29
C ILE A 525 -1.74 19.43 7.56
N ARG A 526 -1.98 20.40 8.45
CA ARG A 526 -1.27 20.54 9.73
C ARG A 526 -1.59 19.42 10.73
N LEU A 527 -2.79 18.84 10.68
CA LEU A 527 -3.11 17.64 11.47
C LEU A 527 -2.44 16.40 10.86
N LEU A 528 -2.48 16.24 9.54
CA LEU A 528 -1.83 15.13 8.83
C LEU A 528 -0.31 15.10 9.12
N GLU A 529 0.39 16.23 9.02
CA GLU A 529 1.83 16.31 9.34
C GLU A 529 2.15 15.98 10.80
N LYS A 530 1.25 16.30 11.74
CA LYS A 530 1.41 16.04 13.17
C LYS A 530 1.19 14.57 13.53
N TYR A 531 0.28 13.88 12.83
CA TYR A 531 -0.11 12.49 13.14
C TYR A 531 0.65 11.45 12.32
N GLU A 532 1.01 11.75 11.06
CA GLU A 532 1.52 10.74 10.13
C GLU A 532 3.04 10.70 10.01
N GLY A 533 3.79 11.62 10.61
CA GLY A 533 5.26 11.63 10.52
C GLY A 533 5.81 11.59 9.09
N GLY A 534 5.00 12.01 8.09
CA GLY A 534 5.34 11.97 6.68
C GLY A 534 4.90 10.73 5.88
N LEU A 535 3.98 9.88 6.38
CA LEU A 535 3.46 8.75 5.60
C LEU A 535 2.64 9.21 4.36
N MET A 536 2.92 8.60 3.20
CA MET A 536 2.21 8.90 1.94
C MET A 536 0.84 8.21 1.82
N PHE A 537 0.60 7.17 2.63
CA PHE A 537 -0.56 6.29 2.55
C PHE A 537 -1.22 6.12 3.92
N ILE A 538 -2.53 5.90 3.89
CA ILE A 538 -3.35 5.60 5.07
C ILE A 538 -3.14 4.14 5.45
N LYS A 539 -2.36 3.92 6.52
CA LYS A 539 -2.01 2.59 6.99
C LYS A 539 -1.87 2.54 8.50
N LYS A 540 -2.07 1.34 9.06
CA LYS A 540 -1.99 1.06 10.49
C LYS A 540 -0.91 0.02 10.77
N LEU A 541 0.04 0.34 11.64
CA LEU A 541 1.07 -0.60 12.11
C LEU A 541 0.45 -1.58 13.11
N PHE A 542 0.65 -2.88 12.90
CA PHE A 542 0.16 -3.94 13.79
C PHE A 542 1.28 -4.79 14.41
N TYR A 543 2.40 -4.94 13.70
CA TYR A 543 3.53 -5.69 14.19
C TYR A 543 4.82 -4.95 13.84
N GLU A 544 5.75 -4.88 14.78
CA GLU A 544 7.08 -4.32 14.61
C GLU A 544 8.10 -5.17 15.37
N SER A 545 9.09 -5.67 14.66
CA SER A 545 10.30 -6.30 15.17
C SER A 545 11.55 -5.55 14.65
N GLU A 546 12.75 -5.99 15.01
CA GLU A 546 13.99 -5.37 14.50
C GLU A 546 14.08 -5.43 12.95
N ASP A 547 13.53 -6.49 12.33
CA ASP A 547 13.69 -6.75 10.89
C ASP A 547 12.38 -6.66 10.08
N SER A 548 11.21 -6.58 10.72
CA SER A 548 9.91 -6.59 10.04
C SER A 548 8.92 -5.60 10.64
N ARG A 549 8.17 -4.92 9.77
CA ARG A 549 7.04 -4.07 10.13
C ARG A 549 5.83 -4.47 9.30
N VAL A 550 4.76 -4.90 9.96
CA VAL A 550 3.50 -5.26 9.29
C VAL A 550 2.52 -4.11 9.41
N TYR A 551 2.17 -3.56 8.25
CA TYR A 551 1.14 -2.55 8.11
C TYR A 551 -0.10 -3.14 7.45
N TYR A 552 -1.26 -2.74 7.94
CA TYR A 552 -2.52 -2.89 7.22
C TYR A 552 -2.83 -1.61 6.46
N ALA A 553 -3.25 -1.73 5.21
CA ALA A 553 -3.76 -0.64 4.39
C ALA A 553 -5.08 -1.05 3.75
N ASP A 554 -6.06 -0.15 3.76
CA ASP A 554 -7.33 -0.40 3.08
C ASP A 554 -7.19 -0.25 1.57
N SER A 555 -7.92 -1.10 0.86
CA SER A 555 -8.09 -0.98 -0.59
C SER A 555 -9.44 -0.35 -0.90
N LEU A 556 -9.50 0.53 -1.90
CA LEU A 556 -10.74 1.20 -2.31
C LEU A 556 -10.93 1.14 -3.82
N THR A 557 -12.19 1.04 -4.28
CA THR A 557 -12.52 1.19 -5.71
C THR A 557 -13.19 2.55 -5.93
N LEU A 558 -12.58 3.40 -6.74
CA LEU A 558 -13.08 4.75 -7.06
C LEU A 558 -13.30 4.93 -8.55
N THR A 559 -14.23 5.81 -8.92
CA THR A 559 -14.38 6.26 -10.30
C THR A 559 -13.46 7.47 -10.53
N LEU A 560 -12.39 7.28 -11.30
CA LEU A 560 -11.42 8.33 -11.63
C LEU A 560 -11.35 8.47 -13.15
N LYS A 561 -11.54 9.69 -13.66
CA LYS A 561 -11.44 10.00 -15.10
C LYS A 561 -12.30 9.06 -15.97
N GLY A 562 -13.53 8.82 -15.52
CA GLY A 562 -14.51 7.94 -16.19
C GLY A 562 -14.24 6.43 -16.07
N ARG A 563 -13.29 5.98 -15.24
CA ARG A 563 -12.95 4.55 -15.07
C ARG A 563 -12.96 4.14 -13.61
N GLN A 564 -13.38 2.90 -13.32
CA GLN A 564 -13.21 2.31 -11.99
C GLN A 564 -11.75 1.91 -11.80
N LEU A 565 -11.11 2.45 -10.76
CA LEU A 565 -9.75 2.16 -10.35
C LEU A 565 -9.76 1.54 -8.96
N LYS A 566 -9.11 0.37 -8.82
CA LYS A 566 -8.84 -0.24 -7.52
C LYS A 566 -7.50 0.27 -6.99
N LEU A 567 -7.55 1.05 -5.92
CA LEU A 567 -6.40 1.48 -5.15
C LEU A 567 -6.06 0.41 -4.13
N ALA A 568 -4.85 -0.15 -4.19
CA ALA A 568 -4.38 -1.11 -3.19
C ALA A 568 -4.06 -0.42 -1.85
N GLU A 569 -3.57 0.82 -1.92
CA GLU A 569 -3.34 1.70 -0.78
C GLU A 569 -3.90 3.08 -1.09
N ILE A 570 -4.46 3.75 -0.08
CA ILE A 570 -5.14 5.03 -0.27
C ILE A 570 -4.16 6.16 0.08
N TYR A 571 -3.87 7.00 -0.91
CA TYR A 571 -3.00 8.16 -0.72
C TYR A 571 -3.66 9.20 0.20
N THR A 572 -2.88 9.76 1.11
CA THR A 572 -3.33 10.80 2.06
C THR A 572 -3.68 12.12 1.36
N ILE A 573 -3.27 12.30 0.10
CA ILE A 573 -3.51 13.48 -0.73
C ILE A 573 -4.77 13.39 -1.62
N LEU A 574 -5.42 12.23 -1.67
CA LEU A 574 -6.55 12.01 -2.58
C LEU A 574 -7.85 12.56 -1.97
N THR A 575 -8.50 13.45 -2.70
CA THR A 575 -9.78 14.07 -2.33
C THR A 575 -10.79 13.84 -3.44
N SER A 576 -11.96 13.31 -3.09
CA SER A 576 -12.95 12.87 -4.08
C SER A 576 -14.37 13.00 -3.55
N ILE A 577 -15.25 13.52 -4.40
CA ILE A 577 -16.68 13.55 -4.18
C ILE A 577 -17.35 12.89 -5.38
N ASP A 578 -18.02 11.76 -5.15
CA ASP A 578 -18.87 11.10 -6.13
C ASP A 578 -20.30 11.02 -5.59
N ALA A 579 -21.18 11.81 -6.16
CA ALA A 579 -22.61 11.85 -5.87
C ALA A 579 -23.47 11.50 -7.10
N SER A 580 -22.86 10.84 -8.08
CA SER A 580 -23.52 10.50 -9.34
C SER A 580 -24.66 9.49 -9.19
N SER A 581 -25.56 9.44 -10.16
CA SER A 581 -26.67 8.48 -10.19
C SER A 581 -27.53 8.52 -8.92
N ASN A 582 -28.10 9.69 -8.64
CA ASN A 582 -29.04 9.98 -7.55
C ASN A 582 -30.17 10.89 -8.07
N HIS A 583 -30.99 11.45 -7.17
CA HIS A 583 -32.07 12.39 -7.49
C HIS A 583 -31.81 13.79 -6.91
N PHE A 584 -30.55 14.25 -6.91
CA PHE A 584 -30.24 15.59 -6.43
C PHE A 584 -30.79 16.66 -7.37
N GLU A 585 -31.33 17.73 -6.81
CA GLU A 585 -32.00 18.81 -7.54
C GLU A 585 -31.47 20.20 -7.16
N GLY A 586 -31.82 21.19 -7.98
CA GLY A 586 -31.41 22.57 -7.79
C GLY A 586 -29.96 22.85 -8.20
N PRO A 587 -29.43 24.04 -7.87
CA PRO A 587 -28.12 24.45 -8.33
C PRO A 587 -26.97 23.77 -7.59
N ILE A 588 -25.84 23.64 -8.30
CA ILE A 588 -24.56 23.27 -7.69
C ILE A 588 -24.20 24.36 -6.65
N PRO A 589 -24.04 24.01 -5.36
CA PRO A 589 -23.81 25.00 -4.31
C PRO A 589 -22.44 25.66 -4.47
N LYS A 590 -22.39 27.00 -4.39
CA LYS A 590 -21.13 27.76 -4.51
C LYS A 590 -20.11 27.40 -3.43
N ASP A 591 -20.57 27.05 -2.23
CA ASP A 591 -19.73 26.64 -1.10
C ASP A 591 -18.88 25.38 -1.39
N LEU A 592 -19.27 24.55 -2.37
CA LEU A 592 -18.45 23.41 -2.82
C LEU A 592 -17.08 23.87 -3.36
N MET A 593 -17.02 25.09 -3.89
CA MET A 593 -15.79 25.65 -4.46
C MET A 593 -14.78 26.10 -3.40
N ASP A 594 -15.14 26.06 -2.11
CA ASP A 594 -14.23 26.31 -0.99
C ASP A 594 -13.35 25.08 -0.69
N PHE A 595 -13.64 23.92 -1.28
CA PHE A 595 -12.81 22.72 -1.16
C PHE A 595 -11.69 22.71 -2.21
N GLU A 596 -10.76 23.68 -2.12
CA GLU A 596 -9.69 23.92 -3.11
C GLU A 596 -8.77 22.71 -3.38
N GLU A 597 -8.71 21.77 -2.45
CA GLU A 597 -7.91 20.56 -2.53
C GLU A 597 -8.58 19.43 -3.32
N LEU A 598 -9.84 19.59 -3.76
CA LEU A 598 -10.62 18.58 -4.46
C LEU A 598 -9.97 18.16 -5.79
N ARG A 599 -9.74 16.85 -5.97
CA ARG A 599 -9.18 16.28 -7.21
C ARG A 599 -10.23 15.67 -8.13
N VAL A 600 -11.32 15.16 -7.56
CA VAL A 600 -12.35 14.43 -8.32
C VAL A 600 -13.71 14.91 -7.90
N LEU A 601 -14.51 15.37 -8.87
CA LEU A 601 -15.90 15.73 -8.67
C LEU A 601 -16.77 15.04 -9.72
N ASN A 602 -17.67 14.18 -9.25
CA ASN A 602 -18.64 13.51 -10.10
C ASN A 602 -20.05 13.75 -9.55
N LEU A 603 -20.85 14.52 -10.29
CA LEU A 603 -22.25 14.84 -10.00
C LEU A 603 -23.19 14.35 -11.12
N SER A 604 -22.71 13.48 -12.01
CA SER A 604 -23.45 13.09 -13.20
C SER A 604 -24.71 12.29 -12.89
N ASN A 605 -25.63 12.23 -13.86
CA ASN A 605 -26.87 11.47 -13.75
C ASN A 605 -27.68 11.85 -12.49
N ASN A 606 -28.07 13.11 -12.43
CA ASN A 606 -28.91 13.71 -11.39
C ASN A 606 -29.94 14.65 -12.05
N THR A 607 -30.65 15.45 -11.26
CA THR A 607 -31.59 16.48 -11.73
C THR A 607 -31.13 17.90 -11.39
N LEU A 608 -29.80 18.12 -11.33
CA LEU A 608 -29.22 19.42 -11.00
C LEU A 608 -29.56 20.44 -12.09
N SER A 609 -29.84 21.68 -11.70
CA SER A 609 -30.31 22.74 -12.59
C SER A 609 -29.63 24.08 -12.33
N GLY A 610 -29.91 25.10 -13.15
CA GLY A 610 -29.23 26.39 -13.07
C GLY A 610 -27.85 26.37 -13.74
N GLU A 611 -27.05 27.39 -13.46
CA GLU A 611 -25.75 27.61 -14.13
C GLU A 611 -24.60 26.84 -13.46
N ILE A 612 -23.58 26.49 -14.26
CA ILE A 612 -22.29 26.04 -13.73
C ILE A 612 -21.62 27.24 -13.02
N PRO A 613 -21.30 27.18 -11.72
CA PRO A 613 -20.72 28.31 -11.02
C PRO A 613 -19.33 28.67 -11.56
N SER A 614 -19.12 29.93 -11.96
CA SER A 614 -17.80 30.42 -12.42
C SER A 614 -16.69 30.26 -11.36
N LEU A 615 -17.05 30.27 -10.08
CA LEU A 615 -16.14 29.99 -8.95
C LEU A 615 -15.52 28.59 -9.01
N MET A 616 -16.07 27.66 -9.79
CA MET A 616 -15.49 26.33 -9.98
C MET A 616 -14.08 26.39 -10.59
N GLY A 617 -13.74 27.47 -11.31
CA GLY A 617 -12.36 27.74 -11.75
C GLY A 617 -11.32 27.91 -10.63
N ASN A 618 -11.74 28.01 -9.36
CA ASN A 618 -10.84 28.08 -8.21
C ASN A 618 -10.29 26.70 -7.78
N LEU A 619 -10.91 25.60 -8.19
CA LEU A 619 -10.51 24.23 -7.81
C LEU A 619 -9.27 23.75 -8.58
N ARG A 620 -8.12 24.43 -8.44
CA ARG A 620 -6.93 24.23 -9.29
C ARG A 620 -6.32 22.82 -9.22
N ASN A 621 -6.63 22.05 -8.18
CA ASN A 621 -6.20 20.66 -8.04
C ASN A 621 -7.13 19.65 -8.73
N LEU A 622 -8.25 20.10 -9.31
CA LEU A 622 -9.24 19.22 -9.92
C LEU A 622 -8.66 18.54 -11.17
N GLU A 623 -8.72 17.21 -11.18
CA GLU A 623 -8.22 16.34 -12.24
C GLU A 623 -9.33 15.70 -13.08
N SER A 624 -10.52 15.55 -12.49
CA SER A 624 -11.67 14.89 -13.10
C SER A 624 -12.96 15.59 -12.71
N LEU A 625 -13.70 16.07 -13.71
CA LEU A 625 -15.00 16.72 -13.55
C LEU A 625 -16.05 16.05 -14.43
N ASP A 626 -17.10 15.51 -13.81
CA ASP A 626 -18.24 14.95 -14.52
C ASP A 626 -19.54 15.57 -14.01
N LEU A 627 -20.21 16.33 -14.89
CA LEU A 627 -21.51 16.96 -14.66
C LEU A 627 -22.56 16.47 -15.68
N SER A 628 -22.25 15.41 -16.42
CA SER A 628 -23.12 14.93 -17.50
C SER A 628 -24.48 14.44 -17.02
N GLN A 629 -25.47 14.39 -17.91
CA GLN A 629 -26.83 13.90 -17.62
C GLN A 629 -27.47 14.64 -16.44
N ASN A 630 -27.65 15.95 -16.60
CA ASN A 630 -28.33 16.82 -15.65
C ASN A 630 -29.23 17.82 -16.43
N SER A 631 -29.80 18.81 -15.74
CA SER A 631 -30.58 19.90 -16.33
C SER A 631 -29.86 21.25 -16.19
N LEU A 632 -28.52 21.26 -16.25
CA LEU A 632 -27.71 22.48 -16.15
C LEU A 632 -27.93 23.35 -17.39
N SER A 633 -27.91 24.66 -17.22
CA SER A 633 -28.24 25.64 -18.27
C SER A 633 -27.27 26.83 -18.24
N GLY A 634 -27.38 27.73 -19.22
CA GLY A 634 -26.48 28.87 -19.34
C GLY A 634 -25.16 28.51 -20.02
N GLU A 635 -24.21 29.44 -19.98
CA GLU A 635 -22.91 29.27 -20.64
C GLU A 635 -21.93 28.42 -19.83
N ILE A 636 -20.97 27.77 -20.51
CA ILE A 636 -19.82 27.17 -19.85
C ILE A 636 -18.87 28.30 -19.41
N PRO A 637 -18.63 28.51 -18.09
CA PRO A 637 -17.84 29.65 -17.64
C PRO A 637 -16.40 29.59 -18.14
N MET A 638 -15.91 30.69 -18.71
CA MET A 638 -14.52 30.84 -19.15
C MET A 638 -13.51 30.55 -18.03
N GLN A 639 -13.87 30.78 -16.77
CA GLN A 639 -13.03 30.52 -15.61
C GLN A 639 -12.63 29.04 -15.46
N LEU A 640 -13.38 28.09 -16.05
CA LEU A 640 -13.01 26.67 -15.99
C LEU A 640 -11.68 26.37 -16.71
N THR A 641 -11.22 27.21 -17.63
CA THR A 641 -9.88 27.03 -18.25
C THR A 641 -8.73 27.25 -17.28
N ASN A 642 -9.00 27.78 -16.07
CA ASN A 642 -7.99 27.91 -15.02
C ASN A 642 -7.65 26.56 -14.34
N LEU A 643 -8.40 25.50 -14.61
CA LEU A 643 -8.23 24.17 -14.01
C LEU A 643 -7.08 23.37 -14.65
N VAL A 644 -5.85 23.85 -14.50
CA VAL A 644 -4.66 23.35 -15.23
C VAL A 644 -4.36 21.85 -15.09
N ASN A 645 -4.88 21.20 -14.04
CA ASN A 645 -4.70 19.77 -13.79
C ASN A 645 -5.83 18.89 -14.36
N LEU A 646 -6.86 19.50 -14.96
CA LEU A 646 -8.06 18.79 -15.41
C LEU A 646 -7.75 17.88 -16.59
N GLY A 647 -7.72 16.57 -16.35
CA GLY A 647 -7.47 15.55 -17.37
C GLY A 647 -8.73 14.88 -17.92
N PHE A 648 -9.88 15.11 -17.28
CA PHE A 648 -11.17 14.55 -17.69
C PHE A 648 -12.28 15.58 -17.44
N LEU A 649 -13.08 15.82 -18.48
CA LEU A 649 -14.26 16.68 -18.43
C LEU A 649 -15.41 15.99 -19.16
N ASN A 650 -16.58 15.95 -18.52
CA ASN A 650 -17.81 15.54 -19.18
C ASN A 650 -18.98 16.44 -18.77
N LEU A 651 -19.54 17.16 -19.74
CA LEU A 651 -20.67 18.09 -19.62
C LEU A 651 -21.87 17.66 -20.50
N SER A 652 -21.79 16.47 -21.10
CA SER A 652 -22.79 15.97 -22.04
C SER A 652 -24.19 15.87 -21.44
N PHE A 653 -25.21 15.91 -22.29
CA PHE A 653 -26.63 15.75 -21.94
C PHE A 653 -27.07 16.74 -20.85
N ASN A 654 -27.00 18.03 -21.18
CA ASN A 654 -27.48 19.17 -20.38
C ASN A 654 -28.19 20.18 -21.32
N HIS A 655 -28.54 21.36 -20.80
CA HIS A 655 -29.13 22.48 -21.54
C HIS A 655 -28.15 23.66 -21.67
N LEU A 656 -26.85 23.38 -21.82
CA LEU A 656 -25.82 24.40 -21.92
C LEU A 656 -25.89 25.10 -23.29
N VAL A 657 -25.59 26.40 -23.30
CA VAL A 657 -25.65 27.25 -24.49
C VAL A 657 -24.37 28.08 -24.66
N GLY A 658 -24.18 28.68 -25.82
CA GLY A 658 -23.07 29.60 -26.07
C GLY A 658 -21.80 28.93 -26.57
N LYS A 659 -20.73 29.72 -26.67
CA LYS A 659 -19.45 29.27 -27.24
C LYS A 659 -18.69 28.42 -26.21
N ILE A 660 -18.16 27.27 -26.64
CA ILE A 660 -17.25 26.46 -25.82
C ILE A 660 -15.97 27.26 -25.52
N PRO A 661 -15.55 27.40 -24.24
CA PRO A 661 -14.31 28.06 -23.87
C PRO A 661 -13.08 27.42 -24.53
N THR A 662 -12.21 28.25 -25.10
CA THR A 662 -10.97 27.80 -25.74
C THR A 662 -9.75 28.24 -24.95
N GLY A 663 -8.84 27.32 -24.63
CA GLY A 663 -7.57 27.61 -23.97
C GLY A 663 -7.11 26.52 -22.99
N ALA A 664 -5.81 26.48 -22.69
CA ALA A 664 -5.20 25.48 -21.80
C ALA A 664 -5.59 24.04 -22.18
N GLN A 665 -6.01 23.22 -21.23
CA GLN A 665 -6.47 21.84 -21.45
C GLN A 665 -7.91 21.74 -21.99
N PHE A 666 -8.70 22.82 -22.06
CA PHE A 666 -10.06 22.74 -22.61
C PHE A 666 -10.10 22.37 -24.10
N SER A 667 -9.05 22.72 -24.85
CA SER A 667 -8.93 22.35 -26.27
C SER A 667 -8.59 20.87 -26.49
N THR A 668 -8.32 20.10 -25.44
CA THR A 668 -7.99 18.67 -25.55
C THR A 668 -9.19 17.75 -25.38
N PHE A 669 -10.35 18.27 -24.94
CA PHE A 669 -11.56 17.48 -24.76
C PHE A 669 -12.30 17.28 -26.08
N GLU A 670 -12.84 16.08 -26.28
CA GLU A 670 -13.47 15.65 -27.53
C GLU A 670 -14.97 15.98 -27.56
N ASN A 671 -15.63 15.71 -28.70
CA ASN A 671 -17.07 15.99 -28.89
C ASN A 671 -17.95 15.34 -27.83
N ASP A 672 -17.59 14.12 -27.40
CA ASP A 672 -18.32 13.33 -26.41
C ASP A 672 -18.46 14.08 -25.07
N SER A 673 -17.50 14.94 -24.72
CA SER A 673 -17.57 15.77 -23.50
C SER A 673 -18.69 16.81 -23.54
N TYR A 674 -19.24 17.13 -24.71
CA TYR A 674 -20.21 18.22 -24.92
C TYR A 674 -21.51 17.76 -25.58
N GLU A 675 -21.60 16.48 -25.98
CA GLU A 675 -22.73 15.89 -26.69
C GLU A 675 -24.07 16.19 -26.00
N GLY A 676 -25.16 16.31 -26.77
CA GLY A 676 -26.50 16.48 -26.20
C GLY A 676 -26.82 17.87 -25.63
N ASN A 677 -25.97 18.88 -25.88
CA ASN A 677 -26.24 20.29 -25.58
C ASN A 677 -26.47 21.08 -26.88
N GLU A 678 -27.74 21.26 -27.28
CA GLU A 678 -28.09 21.82 -28.61
C GLU A 678 -27.63 23.28 -28.85
N GLY A 679 -27.52 24.06 -27.78
CA GLY A 679 -27.12 25.47 -27.84
C GLY A 679 -25.61 25.73 -27.81
N LEU A 680 -24.78 24.69 -27.65
CA LEU A 680 -23.32 24.83 -27.66
C LEU A 680 -22.77 24.91 -29.09
N TYR A 681 -21.77 25.78 -29.30
CA TYR A 681 -21.09 25.92 -30.58
C TYR A 681 -19.59 26.24 -30.41
N GLY A 682 -18.82 26.11 -31.50
CA GLY A 682 -17.37 26.27 -31.49
C GLY A 682 -16.62 24.97 -31.18
N LEU A 683 -15.29 25.00 -31.34
CA LEU A 683 -14.45 23.80 -31.19
C LEU A 683 -14.62 23.14 -29.81
N PRO A 684 -14.72 21.80 -29.72
CA PRO A 684 -14.51 20.83 -30.81
C PRO A 684 -15.73 20.57 -31.71
N LEU A 685 -16.90 21.14 -31.40
CA LEU A 685 -18.11 20.98 -32.20
C LEU A 685 -17.98 21.65 -33.58
N SER A 686 -18.64 21.05 -34.58
CA SER A 686 -18.69 21.58 -35.95
C SER A 686 -19.66 22.75 -36.13
N LYS A 687 -20.59 22.95 -35.19
CA LYS A 687 -21.63 24.00 -35.21
C LYS A 687 -21.01 25.40 -35.03
N LYS A 688 -21.40 26.37 -35.86
CA LYS A 688 -21.01 27.79 -35.76
C LYS A 688 -22.20 28.63 -35.27
N ALA A 689 -21.92 29.84 -34.80
CA ALA A 689 -22.92 30.72 -34.17
C ALA A 689 -24.10 31.12 -35.09
N ASP A 690 -23.92 31.08 -36.41
CA ASP A 690 -24.83 31.69 -37.39
C ASP A 690 -25.90 30.74 -37.98
N ASP A 691 -26.02 29.51 -37.47
CA ASP A 691 -26.92 28.50 -38.07
C ASP A 691 -28.39 28.58 -37.58
N GLU A 692 -28.76 29.52 -36.69
CA GLU A 692 -30.13 29.68 -36.19
C GLU A 692 -30.54 31.15 -35.93
N GLU A 693 -31.11 31.85 -36.92
CA GLU A 693 -32.11 32.90 -36.69
C GLU A 693 -33.22 32.80 -37.76
N PRO A 694 -34.49 32.56 -37.38
CA PRO A 694 -35.63 32.87 -38.24
C PRO A 694 -36.21 34.25 -37.88
N GLU A 695 -36.29 35.15 -38.87
CA GLU A 695 -36.88 36.49 -38.76
C GLU A 695 -38.34 36.48 -38.25
N PRO A 696 -38.76 37.50 -37.47
CA PRO A 696 -40.13 37.61 -36.96
C PRO A 696 -41.07 38.24 -38.01
N ARG A 697 -42.12 37.51 -38.42
CA ARG A 697 -43.17 38.06 -39.30
C ARG A 697 -44.18 38.90 -38.52
N LEU A 698 -44.44 40.08 -39.07
CA LEU A 698 -45.29 41.16 -38.61
C LEU A 698 -46.78 40.78 -38.49
N TYR A 699 -47.43 41.37 -37.48
CA TYR A 699 -48.88 41.39 -37.23
C TYR A 699 -49.71 41.94 -38.41
N GLY A 700 -50.84 41.30 -38.70
CA GLY A 700 -51.94 41.82 -39.51
C GLY A 700 -53.30 41.41 -38.91
N SER A 701 -54.09 42.41 -38.54
CA SER A 701 -55.38 42.36 -37.82
C SER A 701 -56.59 41.90 -38.67
N PRO A 702 -57.75 41.59 -38.06
CA PRO A 702 -58.77 40.69 -38.60
C PRO A 702 -60.06 41.39 -39.09
N LEU A 703 -60.77 40.76 -40.04
CA LEU A 703 -62.20 40.93 -40.35
C LEU A 703 -62.69 39.59 -40.96
N SER A 704 -63.53 38.82 -40.26
CA SER A 704 -65.00 38.86 -40.29
C SER A 704 -65.62 37.83 -41.25
N ASN A 705 -66.07 36.71 -40.65
CA ASN A 705 -67.30 35.95 -40.89
C ASN A 705 -67.79 35.74 -42.34
N ASN A 706 -67.89 34.48 -42.77
CA ASN A 706 -69.18 33.78 -42.81
C ASN A 706 -68.99 32.27 -43.06
N ALA A 707 -69.99 31.54 -42.56
CA ALA A 707 -70.08 30.10 -42.45
C ALA A 707 -70.51 29.41 -43.76
N ASP A 708 -70.66 28.09 -43.65
CA ASP A 708 -71.08 27.08 -44.63
C ASP A 708 -69.90 26.60 -45.49
N GLY A 709 -69.53 25.32 -45.57
CA GLY A 709 -70.27 24.09 -45.31
C GLY A 709 -69.93 23.14 -46.46
N GLU A 710 -69.35 21.99 -46.15
CA GLU A 710 -69.03 20.82 -47.01
C GLU A 710 -67.63 20.72 -47.65
N GLU A 711 -67.22 19.45 -47.73
CA GLU A 711 -65.89 18.81 -47.72
C GLU A 711 -64.95 19.13 -48.91
N PRO A 712 -63.61 19.11 -48.71
CA PRO A 712 -62.67 19.15 -49.82
C PRO A 712 -62.14 17.76 -50.21
N GLU A 713 -62.10 17.51 -51.52
CA GLU A 713 -61.22 16.53 -52.17
C GLU A 713 -59.74 16.78 -51.82
N PRO A 714 -58.89 15.73 -51.77
CA PRO A 714 -57.45 15.92 -51.91
C PRO A 714 -56.84 15.04 -53.01
N GLU A 715 -56.17 15.68 -53.98
CA GLU A 715 -54.91 15.21 -54.59
C GLU A 715 -54.09 16.47 -54.98
N PRO A 716 -52.73 16.45 -54.97
CA PRO A 716 -51.88 15.30 -55.21
C PRO A 716 -50.82 15.01 -54.13
N ARG A 717 -50.38 13.76 -54.16
CA ARG A 717 -49.41 13.09 -53.31
C ARG A 717 -48.04 13.79 -53.34
N LEU A 718 -47.55 14.23 -52.17
CA LEU A 718 -46.12 14.37 -51.93
C LEU A 718 -45.62 13.05 -51.34
N ALA A 719 -44.83 12.32 -52.14
CA ALA A 719 -44.19 11.10 -51.71
C ALA A 719 -43.21 11.38 -50.57
N TYR A 720 -43.50 10.88 -49.36
CA TYR A 720 -42.45 10.58 -48.40
C TYR A 720 -41.75 9.31 -48.91
N THR A 721 -40.61 9.49 -49.56
CA THR A 721 -39.61 8.42 -49.67
C THR A 721 -39.12 8.13 -48.25
N ILE A 722 -39.71 7.11 -47.61
CA ILE A 722 -39.05 6.43 -46.51
C ILE A 722 -37.77 5.86 -47.09
N ASP A 723 -36.62 6.35 -46.65
CA ASP A 723 -35.34 5.73 -46.98
C ASP A 723 -35.24 4.40 -46.22
N TRP A 724 -35.78 3.35 -46.84
CA TRP A 724 -35.77 1.98 -46.32
C TRP A 724 -34.36 1.41 -46.18
N ASN A 725 -33.32 2.06 -46.73
CA ASN A 725 -31.95 1.57 -46.61
C ASN A 725 -31.38 1.73 -45.20
N LEU A 726 -31.68 2.83 -44.49
CA LEU A 726 -31.16 3.06 -43.13
C LEU A 726 -31.89 2.23 -42.06
N ASN A 727 -33.22 2.09 -42.19
CA ASN A 727 -33.99 1.26 -41.26
C ASN A 727 -33.83 -0.25 -41.54
N SER A 728 -33.64 -0.69 -42.80
CA SER A 728 -33.41 -2.12 -43.07
C SER A 728 -32.04 -2.61 -42.56
N VAL A 729 -31.02 -1.74 -42.51
CA VAL A 729 -29.73 -2.06 -41.89
C VAL A 729 -29.86 -2.17 -40.37
N GLY A 730 -30.61 -1.25 -39.73
CA GLY A 730 -30.90 -1.31 -38.29
C GLY A 730 -31.69 -2.56 -37.88
N PHE A 731 -32.80 -2.85 -38.58
CA PHE A 731 -33.57 -4.06 -38.31
C PHE A 731 -32.81 -5.34 -38.70
N GLY A 732 -32.02 -5.31 -39.78
CA GLY A 732 -31.18 -6.42 -40.21
C GLY A 732 -30.04 -6.75 -39.24
N LEU A 733 -29.42 -5.75 -38.63
CA LEU A 733 -28.41 -5.94 -37.57
C LEU A 733 -29.04 -6.48 -36.29
N VAL A 734 -30.18 -5.94 -35.85
CA VAL A 734 -30.85 -6.42 -34.63
C VAL A 734 -31.37 -7.85 -34.81
N PHE A 735 -32.01 -8.16 -35.93
CA PHE A 735 -32.46 -9.53 -36.24
C PHE A 735 -31.28 -10.48 -36.48
N GLY A 736 -30.24 -10.04 -37.19
CA GLY A 736 -29.03 -10.84 -37.42
C GLY A 736 -28.30 -11.17 -36.12
N HIS A 737 -28.15 -10.19 -35.23
CA HIS A 737 -27.55 -10.38 -33.91
C HIS A 737 -28.42 -11.28 -33.02
N GLY A 738 -29.75 -11.14 -33.09
CA GLY A 738 -30.71 -12.00 -32.40
C GLY A 738 -30.66 -13.46 -32.87
N ILE A 739 -30.49 -13.71 -34.18
CA ILE A 739 -30.42 -15.06 -34.75
C ILE A 739 -29.06 -15.73 -34.46
N VAL A 740 -27.97 -14.97 -34.35
CA VAL A 740 -26.64 -15.52 -34.02
C VAL A 740 -26.47 -15.74 -32.52
N PHE A 741 -26.84 -14.76 -31.70
CA PHE A 741 -26.58 -14.80 -30.26
C PHE A 741 -27.75 -15.35 -29.44
N GLY A 742 -28.99 -15.27 -29.94
CA GLY A 742 -30.16 -15.85 -29.29
C GLY A 742 -30.03 -17.36 -29.05
N PRO A 743 -29.65 -18.17 -30.06
CA PRO A 743 -29.40 -19.60 -29.87
C PRO A 743 -28.23 -19.90 -28.92
N LEU A 744 -27.20 -19.04 -28.87
CA LEU A 744 -26.06 -19.19 -27.95
C LEU A 744 -26.45 -18.92 -26.49
N LEU A 745 -27.42 -18.05 -26.26
CA LEU A 745 -27.92 -17.70 -24.92
C LEU A 745 -28.97 -18.70 -24.40
N VAL A 746 -29.75 -19.32 -25.30
CA VAL A 746 -30.89 -20.18 -24.93
C VAL A 746 -30.57 -21.68 -25.05
N TRP A 747 -29.69 -22.10 -25.97
CA TRP A 747 -29.35 -23.51 -26.19
C TRP A 747 -27.92 -23.87 -25.77
N LYS A 748 -27.85 -24.53 -24.61
CA LYS A 748 -26.61 -24.94 -23.93
C LYS A 748 -25.67 -25.80 -24.80
N GLN A 749 -26.21 -26.66 -25.68
CA GLN A 749 -25.39 -27.51 -26.56
C GLN A 749 -24.68 -26.72 -27.66
N TRP A 750 -25.35 -25.71 -28.24
CA TRP A 750 -24.75 -24.84 -29.27
C TRP A 750 -23.72 -23.89 -28.69
N SER A 751 -23.97 -23.36 -27.49
CA SER A 751 -23.00 -22.55 -26.73
C SER A 751 -21.70 -23.32 -26.48
N VAL A 752 -21.79 -24.57 -26.03
CA VAL A 752 -20.61 -25.42 -25.79
C VAL A 752 -19.85 -25.71 -27.10
N TRP A 753 -20.54 -26.00 -28.19
CA TRP A 753 -19.90 -26.25 -29.48
C TRP A 753 -19.20 -25.00 -30.05
N TYR A 754 -19.84 -23.84 -29.93
CA TYR A 754 -19.27 -22.55 -30.32
C TYR A 754 -18.01 -22.22 -29.53
N TRP A 755 -18.03 -22.36 -28.20
CA TRP A 755 -16.85 -22.11 -27.36
C TRP A 755 -15.72 -23.11 -27.62
N GLN A 756 -16.02 -24.36 -27.98
CA GLN A 756 -15.01 -25.33 -28.43
C GLN A 756 -14.38 -24.95 -29.78
N LEU A 757 -15.17 -24.39 -30.70
CA LEU A 757 -14.67 -23.89 -31.99
C LEU A 757 -13.79 -22.66 -31.80
N VAL A 758 -14.22 -21.69 -30.98
CA VAL A 758 -13.44 -20.50 -30.62
C VAL A 758 -12.13 -20.90 -29.94
N HIS A 759 -12.17 -21.85 -29.00
CA HIS A 759 -10.96 -22.34 -28.35
C HIS A 759 -9.99 -23.01 -29.35
N LYS A 760 -10.49 -23.78 -30.33
CA LYS A 760 -9.66 -24.34 -31.41
C LYS A 760 -9.03 -23.27 -32.31
N VAL A 761 -9.77 -22.19 -32.60
CA VAL A 761 -9.26 -21.07 -33.40
C VAL A 761 -8.20 -20.29 -32.62
N LEU A 762 -8.45 -19.99 -31.35
CA LEU A 762 -7.48 -19.31 -30.47
C LEU A 762 -6.20 -20.13 -30.30
N CYS A 763 -6.30 -21.44 -30.07
CA CYS A 763 -5.12 -22.32 -29.99
C CYS A 763 -4.29 -22.33 -31.29
N ARG A 764 -4.92 -22.18 -32.47
CA ARG A 764 -4.20 -22.04 -33.75
C ARG A 764 -3.55 -20.66 -33.92
N ILE A 765 -4.21 -19.60 -33.45
CA ILE A 765 -3.70 -18.22 -33.52
C ILE A 765 -2.53 -18.01 -32.55
N PHE A 766 -2.65 -18.46 -31.30
CA PHE A 766 -1.58 -18.33 -30.30
C PHE A 766 -0.36 -19.20 -30.60
N ALA A 767 -0.53 -20.33 -31.29
CA ALA A 767 0.60 -21.14 -31.75
C ALA A 767 1.43 -20.48 -32.86
N GLN A 768 0.90 -19.44 -33.52
CA GLN A 768 1.57 -18.70 -34.60
C GLN A 768 2.18 -17.37 -34.14
N MET A 769 2.06 -17.00 -32.87
CA MET A 769 2.65 -15.75 -32.34
C MET A 769 3.93 -16.03 -31.57
N TYR A 770 4.97 -15.23 -31.80
CA TYR A 770 6.22 -15.27 -31.04
C TYR A 770 6.66 -13.86 -30.63
N LEU A 771 7.49 -13.78 -29.59
CA LEU A 771 8.05 -12.52 -29.09
C LEU A 771 9.36 -12.22 -29.81
N GLU A 772 9.45 -11.03 -30.40
CA GLU A 772 10.64 -10.53 -31.09
C GLU A 772 11.14 -9.25 -30.41
N TYR A 773 12.45 -9.19 -30.15
CA TYR A 773 13.09 -8.01 -29.58
C TYR A 773 13.46 -7.04 -30.69
N VAL A 774 12.92 -5.83 -30.66
CA VAL A 774 13.20 -4.79 -31.65
C VAL A 774 13.97 -3.65 -30.96
N THR A 775 15.06 -3.22 -31.57
CA THR A 775 15.86 -2.08 -31.12
C THR A 775 15.62 -0.87 -32.01
N GLY A 776 15.17 0.24 -31.42
CA GLY A 776 14.97 1.52 -32.09
C GLY A 776 15.25 2.67 -31.13
N GLY A 777 16.06 3.65 -31.54
CA GLY A 777 16.36 4.83 -30.72
C GLY A 777 17.22 4.56 -29.47
N GLY A 778 17.99 3.46 -29.43
CA GLY A 778 18.84 3.11 -28.29
C GLY A 778 18.11 2.40 -27.15
N HIS A 779 16.85 1.99 -27.35
CA HIS A 779 16.09 1.16 -26.42
C HIS A 779 15.62 -0.13 -27.10
N THR A 780 15.62 -1.21 -26.34
CA THR A 780 15.15 -2.53 -26.79
C THR A 780 13.79 -2.80 -26.15
N TYR A 781 12.78 -3.09 -26.97
CA TYR A 781 11.45 -3.46 -26.49
C TYR A 781 10.99 -4.75 -27.15
N THR A 782 10.21 -5.54 -26.39
CA THR A 782 9.68 -6.82 -26.83
C THR A 782 8.34 -6.58 -27.54
N THR A 783 8.22 -7.04 -28.78
CA THR A 783 7.00 -6.91 -29.59
C THR A 783 6.49 -8.29 -29.98
N LEU A 784 5.18 -8.50 -29.88
CA LEU A 784 4.55 -9.77 -30.28
C LEU A 784 4.30 -9.73 -31.79
N ARG A 785 4.87 -10.68 -32.55
CA ARG A 785 4.71 -10.76 -34.01
C ARG A 785 4.14 -12.09 -34.45
N TRP A 786 3.47 -12.07 -35.60
CA TRP A 786 2.90 -13.25 -36.25
C TRP A 786 4.00 -13.95 -37.07
N GLY A 787 4.25 -15.23 -36.80
CA GLY A 787 5.12 -16.07 -37.62
C GLY A 787 4.42 -16.44 -38.92
N HIS A 788 4.97 -15.99 -40.05
CA HIS A 788 4.45 -16.29 -41.38
C HIS A 788 4.46 -17.78 -41.72
#